data_AF-A0A7X9MSZ4-F1
#
_entry.id   AF-A0A7X9MSZ4-F1
#
_cell.length_a   1.000
_cell.length_b   1.000
_cell.length_c   1.000
_cell.angle_alpha   90.00
_cell.angle_beta   90.00
_cell.angle_gamma   90.00
#
_symmetry.space_group_name_H-M   'P 1'
#
loop_
_entity.id
_entity.type
_entity.pdbx_description
1 polymer ?
#
loop_
_entity_poly.entity_id
_entity_poly.type
_entity_poly.pdbx_seq_one_letter_code
_entity_poly.pdbx_strand_id
1 'polypeptide(L)'
;MRNKKIKQTAVAAIVATSLFSASNISFASTSFQQVVDNARKDIKQASYSYSTPAQAGKLATSQELYPILNKAKANYQKARNEINKSNVKNKSALLKSLDELYAERVTKGLIPYIDAYNYADKYLTPIMKEIEAAEAGNDWEKIEKGYHKLSAQLKTRTAILYRFTGRDARHLLLTQYKDPANEVRNELMVPVTVYMKVKQAQALLTADKTEEANKVIETIQPLLDRLPSDKDLPAVKQLLEMVHALADHVDADFTLSVMHVNDTHGHVEKGPKRVTAVKEYRTLHPDALLVDAGDVLTGTLYFNEFKGQADVEMMNLMNYDVMTFGNHEFDLGSSPEGHKALKEFIEKSNFPFVSSNVDFSQDDLFNGLFNVKVSSDPKNGQIYSGIVKEINGQKVGIFGLTTAETEGISSPEKVKFTDYIKAAQTMVDEFEKQGINKVMAVTHIGYDDNPAVDNDLMLAAAVTGIDVIVGGHSHTQLDKPVIVNKDSKGVEKDPTVIVQAYQYSEFLGTLEVDFDKDGKVIAHEGALIPIKDQKDDEEALKLIEKYSTIVKEVESKEIGVTTDKDLENPRLSGDDSQSSVRKNETILGNIITDGMLAKAKKYDAKVIMALQNGGGIRSDIKAGPITVGDVITVLPFGNTLATMEISGADLKAAFEISFKSYPKENGGFLHVAGGKVEFDSSKPAGERVVSIKYFGADGKLVDVKDTETYVIATNAFTAKGGDSYDVFEKIYKAGKVTDLGLSDWENLREQFESLDKIPTEIEGRIVDVKK
;
A
#
# COMPACT_ATOMS: atom_id res chain seq x y z
N MET A 1 -13.49 -19.67 37.37
CA MET A 1 -13.41 -20.31 38.71
C MET A 1 -13.76 -21.79 38.60
N ARG A 2 -12.95 -22.64 39.24
CA ARG A 2 -13.24 -24.00 39.75
C ARG A 2 -13.75 -25.07 38.77
N ASN A 3 -12.87 -26.01 38.42
CA ASN A 3 -13.26 -27.41 38.25
C ASN A 3 -12.20 -28.32 38.89
N LYS A 4 -12.56 -28.90 40.04
CA LYS A 4 -11.69 -29.74 40.89
C LYS A 4 -12.42 -31.04 41.23
N LYS A 5 -11.68 -32.14 41.12
CA LYS A 5 -11.80 -33.45 41.79
C LYS A 5 -12.92 -34.38 41.30
N ILE A 6 -12.58 -35.51 40.67
CA ILE A 6 -12.10 -36.79 41.25
C ILE A 6 -13.15 -37.45 42.14
N LYS A 7 -13.60 -38.64 41.72
CA LYS A 7 -13.85 -39.78 42.62
C LYS A 7 -13.19 -41.05 42.06
N GLN A 8 -12.42 -41.69 42.94
CA GLN A 8 -11.90 -43.05 42.90
C GLN A 8 -13.08 -44.04 42.72
N THR A 9 -12.94 -45.28 42.23
CA THR A 9 -12.26 -46.39 42.93
C THR A 9 -12.17 -47.64 42.04
N ALA A 10 -11.07 -48.39 42.23
CA ALA A 10 -10.90 -49.85 42.11
C ALA A 10 -11.06 -50.55 40.77
N VAL A 11 -9.96 -51.11 40.24
CA VAL A 11 -9.92 -52.50 39.75
C VAL A 11 -8.57 -53.16 40.04
N ALA A 12 -8.65 -54.20 40.87
CA ALA A 12 -7.89 -55.45 40.93
C ALA A 12 -6.38 -55.49 40.65
N ALA A 13 -5.65 -55.93 41.69
CA ALA A 13 -4.40 -56.64 41.57
C ALA A 13 -4.59 -57.94 40.76
N ILE A 14 -3.86 -58.07 39.66
CA ILE A 14 -3.60 -59.37 39.02
C ILE A 14 -2.13 -59.67 39.25
N VAL A 15 -1.87 -60.45 40.31
CA VAL A 15 -0.61 -61.17 40.49
C VAL A 15 -0.63 -62.33 39.50
N ALA A 16 0.04 -62.16 38.36
CA ALA A 16 0.29 -63.27 37.43
C ALA A 16 1.55 -64.02 37.87
N THR A 17 1.35 -64.94 38.82
CA THR A 17 2.23 -66.07 39.07
C THR A 17 2.35 -66.92 37.80
N SER A 18 3.55 -67.01 37.23
CA SER A 18 3.87 -68.06 36.26
C SER A 18 5.37 -68.36 36.29
N LEU A 19 5.80 -69.14 37.28
CA LEU A 19 7.02 -69.95 37.16
C LEU A 19 6.77 -71.31 37.83
N PHE A 20 6.37 -72.25 36.97
CA PHE A 20 6.64 -73.69 36.93
C PHE A 20 6.73 -74.50 38.23
N SER A 21 5.82 -75.46 38.33
CA SER A 21 5.96 -76.67 39.12
C SER A 21 7.00 -77.65 38.55
N ALA A 22 7.71 -78.27 39.49
CA ALA A 22 8.40 -79.57 39.44
C ALA A 22 9.61 -79.77 38.51
N SER A 23 10.80 -79.80 39.10
CA SER A 23 11.33 -81.06 39.65
C SER A 23 12.55 -80.77 40.53
N ASN A 24 12.45 -81.16 41.81
CA ASN A 24 13.61 -81.27 42.69
C ASN A 24 14.48 -82.40 42.13
N ILE A 25 15.56 -82.04 41.46
CA ILE A 25 16.73 -82.89 41.38
C ILE A 25 17.83 -82.22 42.18
N SER A 26 18.07 -82.77 43.37
CA SER A 26 19.31 -82.56 44.11
C SER A 26 20.45 -83.14 43.27
N PHE A 27 21.11 -82.28 42.50
CA PHE A 27 22.47 -82.50 42.04
C PHE A 27 23.35 -81.51 42.77
N ALA A 28 24.37 -82.01 43.48
CA ALA A 28 25.45 -81.20 44.03
C ALA A 28 25.90 -80.18 42.97
N SER A 29 25.72 -78.89 43.25
CA SER A 29 26.11 -77.84 42.31
C SER A 29 27.61 -77.91 42.10
N THR A 30 28.03 -78.34 40.91
CA THR A 30 29.39 -78.09 40.46
C THR A 30 29.65 -76.59 40.50
N SER A 31 30.86 -76.17 40.89
CA SER A 31 31.32 -74.77 40.90
C SER A 31 30.98 -74.02 39.59
N PHE A 32 30.90 -74.77 38.48
CA PHE A 32 30.49 -74.34 37.15
C PHE A 32 29.09 -73.69 37.10
N GLN A 33 28.03 -74.37 37.54
CA GLN A 33 26.65 -73.87 37.41
C GLN A 33 26.46 -72.60 38.26
N GLN A 34 27.08 -72.58 39.44
CA GLN A 34 27.06 -71.42 40.33
C GLN A 34 27.73 -70.19 39.71
N VAL A 35 28.81 -70.35 38.94
CA VAL A 35 29.46 -69.23 38.22
C VAL A 35 28.54 -68.66 37.13
N VAL A 36 27.85 -69.52 36.38
CA VAL A 36 26.91 -69.10 35.33
C VAL A 36 25.69 -68.39 35.92
N ASP A 37 25.13 -68.91 37.01
CA ASP A 37 23.96 -68.32 37.66
C ASP A 37 24.28 -66.98 38.33
N ASN A 38 25.47 -66.87 38.95
CA ASN A 38 25.96 -65.60 39.49
C ASN A 38 26.15 -64.53 38.39
N ALA A 39 26.70 -64.92 37.24
CA ALA A 39 26.82 -64.00 36.10
C ALA A 39 25.44 -63.56 35.58
N ARG A 40 24.49 -64.48 35.41
CA ARG A 40 23.11 -64.14 35.03
C ARG A 40 22.45 -63.20 36.04
N LYS A 41 22.66 -63.41 37.35
CA LYS A 41 22.17 -62.55 38.42
C LYS A 41 22.73 -61.14 38.31
N ASP A 42 24.05 -60.99 38.22
CA ASP A 42 24.69 -59.66 38.14
C ASP A 42 24.36 -58.93 36.83
N ILE A 43 24.20 -59.65 35.71
CA ILE A 43 23.75 -59.07 34.43
C ILE A 43 22.31 -58.54 34.54
N LYS A 44 21.40 -59.27 35.19
CA LYS A 44 20.03 -58.79 35.43
C LYS A 44 20.03 -57.59 36.37
N GLN A 45 20.82 -57.65 37.44
CA GLN A 45 20.99 -56.58 38.42
C GLN A 45 21.50 -55.29 37.78
N ALA A 46 22.38 -55.38 36.78
CA ALA A 46 22.86 -54.23 36.02
C ALA A 46 21.75 -53.45 35.31
N SER A 47 20.66 -54.09 34.87
CA SER A 47 19.51 -53.35 34.34
C SER A 47 18.64 -52.74 35.45
N TYR A 48 18.45 -53.49 36.54
CA TYR A 48 17.64 -53.04 37.67
C TYR A 48 18.26 -51.86 38.41
N SER A 49 19.60 -51.74 38.40
CA SER A 49 20.30 -50.69 39.12
C SER A 49 20.01 -49.27 38.62
N TYR A 50 19.52 -49.09 37.39
CA TYR A 50 19.01 -47.80 36.93
C TYR A 50 17.49 -47.79 36.70
N SER A 51 16.88 -48.94 36.33
CA SER A 51 15.44 -48.97 36.06
C SER A 51 14.59 -48.90 37.34
N THR A 52 15.03 -49.55 38.42
CA THR A 52 14.26 -49.58 39.68
C THR A 52 14.27 -48.23 40.41
N PRO A 53 15.42 -47.53 40.56
CA PRO A 53 15.41 -46.16 41.05
C PRO A 53 14.52 -45.24 40.20
N ALA A 54 14.54 -45.41 38.87
CA ALA A 54 13.75 -44.57 37.98
C ALA A 54 12.24 -44.77 38.14
N GLN A 55 11.78 -45.98 38.45
CA GLN A 55 10.37 -46.23 38.81
C GLN A 55 9.96 -45.49 40.09
N ALA A 56 10.91 -45.25 40.99
CA ALA A 56 10.74 -44.44 42.19
C ALA A 56 11.03 -42.94 41.94
N GLY A 57 11.17 -42.50 40.68
CA GLY A 57 11.42 -41.11 40.30
C GLY A 57 12.86 -40.64 40.47
N LYS A 58 13.83 -41.55 40.67
CA LYS A 58 15.25 -41.20 40.92
C LYS A 58 16.17 -41.72 39.81
N LEU A 59 17.10 -40.88 39.35
CA LEU A 59 18.16 -41.32 38.44
C LEU A 59 19.34 -41.85 39.24
N ALA A 60 19.91 -42.98 38.78
CA ALA A 60 21.14 -43.51 39.33
C ALA A 60 22.33 -42.82 38.65
N THR A 61 23.27 -42.32 39.44
CA THR A 61 24.44 -41.62 38.92
C THR A 61 25.41 -42.58 38.24
N SER A 62 26.22 -42.08 37.31
CA SER A 62 27.26 -42.91 36.69
C SER A 62 28.25 -43.48 37.72
N GLN A 63 28.56 -42.73 38.79
CA GLN A 63 29.44 -43.15 39.88
C GLN A 63 28.90 -44.37 40.65
N GLU A 64 27.59 -44.42 40.91
CA GLU A 64 26.94 -45.58 41.55
C GLU A 64 26.91 -46.81 40.63
N LEU A 65 26.88 -46.59 39.32
CA LEU A 65 26.69 -47.64 38.32
C LEU A 65 27.98 -48.27 37.80
N TYR A 66 29.11 -47.56 37.81
CA TYR A 66 30.39 -48.12 37.35
C TYR A 66 30.81 -49.40 38.11
N PRO A 67 30.72 -49.48 39.46
CA PRO A 67 31.04 -50.72 40.17
C PRO A 67 30.15 -51.90 39.74
N ILE A 68 28.86 -51.63 39.48
CA ILE A 68 27.89 -52.64 39.05
C ILE A 68 28.19 -53.12 37.64
N LEU A 69 28.48 -52.20 36.72
CA LEU A 69 28.91 -52.50 35.35
C LEU A 69 30.17 -53.37 35.33
N ASN A 70 31.19 -52.96 36.10
CA ASN A 70 32.48 -53.65 36.17
C ASN A 70 32.31 -55.08 36.71
N LYS A 71 31.49 -55.25 37.76
CA LYS A 71 31.16 -56.57 38.31
C LYS A 71 30.43 -57.45 37.31
N ALA A 72 29.40 -56.93 36.63
CA ALA A 72 28.65 -57.67 35.62
C ALA A 72 29.54 -58.09 34.44
N LYS A 73 30.43 -57.21 33.98
CA LYS A 73 31.41 -57.49 32.92
C LYS A 73 32.39 -58.59 33.33
N ALA A 74 32.97 -58.50 34.53
CA ALA A 74 33.91 -59.49 35.04
C ALA A 74 33.25 -60.88 35.18
N ASN A 75 32.04 -60.93 35.75
CA ASN A 75 31.34 -62.19 35.95
C ASN A 75 30.82 -62.80 34.65
N TYR A 76 30.39 -61.96 33.69
CA TYR A 76 30.07 -62.41 32.33
C TYR A 76 31.27 -63.07 31.65
N GLN A 77 32.44 -62.43 31.65
CA GLN A 77 33.66 -62.98 31.06
C GLN A 77 34.08 -64.29 31.74
N LYS A 78 34.02 -64.33 33.08
CA LYS A 78 34.31 -65.53 33.86
C LYS A 78 33.38 -66.68 33.49
N ALA A 79 32.06 -66.45 33.44
CA ALA A 79 31.08 -67.47 33.06
C ALA A 79 31.26 -67.95 31.62
N ARG A 80 31.53 -67.04 30.68
CA ARG A 80 31.79 -67.40 29.28
C ARG A 80 33.04 -68.29 29.15
N ASN A 81 34.10 -67.98 29.88
CA ASN A 81 35.32 -68.78 29.93
C ASN A 81 35.07 -70.18 30.53
N GLU A 82 34.31 -70.26 31.62
CA GLU A 82 33.96 -71.56 32.23
C GLU A 82 33.05 -72.41 31.33
N ILE A 83 32.07 -71.81 30.64
CA ILE A 83 31.25 -72.52 29.63
C ILE A 83 32.12 -73.00 28.47
N ASN A 84 33.12 -72.23 28.06
CA ASN A 84 34.06 -72.63 27.02
C ASN A 84 34.97 -73.80 27.41
N LYS A 85 35.30 -73.94 28.70
CA LYS A 85 36.13 -75.03 29.21
C LYS A 85 35.34 -76.30 29.58
N SER A 86 34.01 -76.23 29.69
CA SER A 86 33.20 -77.36 30.14
C SER A 86 32.77 -78.31 29.01
N ASN A 87 32.51 -79.58 29.37
CA ASN A 87 32.04 -80.64 28.47
C ASN A 87 30.51 -80.78 28.45
N VAL A 88 29.77 -79.70 28.74
CA VAL A 88 28.30 -79.74 28.80
C VAL A 88 27.67 -79.89 27.41
N LYS A 89 26.69 -80.80 27.27
CA LYS A 89 26.05 -81.11 25.97
C LYS A 89 25.40 -79.90 25.28
N ASN A 90 24.93 -78.90 26.05
CA ASN A 90 24.20 -77.73 25.54
C ASN A 90 25.03 -76.42 25.51
N LYS A 91 26.36 -76.54 25.39
CA LYS A 91 27.31 -75.41 25.45
C LYS A 91 26.94 -74.21 24.57
N SER A 92 26.63 -74.45 23.30
CA SER A 92 26.29 -73.38 22.33
C SER A 92 25.04 -72.60 22.75
N ALA A 93 24.00 -73.30 23.21
CA ALA A 93 22.76 -72.67 23.69
C ALA A 93 22.99 -71.86 24.98
N LEU A 94 23.85 -72.33 25.88
CA LEU A 94 24.20 -71.61 27.12
C LEU A 94 24.97 -70.33 26.85
N LEU A 95 25.96 -70.38 25.94
CA LEU A 95 26.71 -69.19 25.49
C LEU A 95 25.78 -68.18 24.83
N LYS A 96 24.96 -68.64 23.87
CA LYS A 96 23.99 -67.79 23.17
C LYS A 96 23.07 -67.08 24.17
N SER A 97 22.48 -67.83 25.11
CA SER A 97 21.58 -67.27 26.12
C SER A 97 22.28 -66.26 27.06
N LEU A 98 23.53 -66.51 27.43
CA LEU A 98 24.32 -65.59 28.26
C LEU A 98 24.72 -64.32 27.49
N ASP A 99 25.16 -64.48 26.24
CA ASP A 99 25.57 -63.39 25.35
C ASP A 99 24.36 -62.50 24.99
N GLU A 100 23.20 -63.08 24.70
CA GLU A 100 21.95 -62.36 24.46
C GLU A 100 21.52 -61.55 25.70
N LEU A 101 21.60 -62.16 26.89
CA LEU A 101 21.26 -61.49 28.15
C LEU A 101 22.21 -60.32 28.45
N TYR A 102 23.52 -60.50 28.24
CA TYR A 102 24.51 -59.43 28.39
C TYR A 102 24.30 -58.32 27.36
N ALA A 103 24.02 -58.68 26.12
CA ALA A 103 23.74 -57.73 25.05
C ALA A 103 22.50 -56.90 25.37
N GLU A 104 21.40 -57.52 25.81
CA GLU A 104 20.15 -56.85 26.16
C GLU A 104 20.31 -55.94 27.38
N ARG A 105 20.90 -56.45 28.47
CA ARG A 105 20.85 -55.77 29.79
C ARG A 105 22.01 -54.83 30.05
N VAL A 106 23.19 -55.13 29.50
CA VAL A 106 24.40 -54.34 29.73
C VAL A 106 24.77 -53.53 28.50
N THR A 107 24.93 -54.18 27.35
CA THR A 107 25.40 -53.51 26.12
C THR A 107 24.38 -52.53 25.56
N LYS A 108 23.09 -52.90 25.55
CA LYS A 108 21.96 -52.05 25.11
C LYS A 108 21.21 -51.39 26.27
N GLY A 109 21.59 -51.69 27.51
CA GLY A 109 20.91 -51.22 28.72
C GLY A 109 21.79 -50.29 29.55
N LEU A 110 22.57 -50.86 30.48
CA LEU A 110 23.35 -50.09 31.45
C LEU A 110 24.41 -49.16 30.81
N ILE A 111 25.16 -49.61 29.79
CA ILE A 111 26.21 -48.79 29.17
C ILE A 111 25.63 -47.53 28.52
N PRO A 112 24.63 -47.62 27.61
CA PRO A 112 24.10 -46.41 27.00
C PRO A 112 23.28 -45.55 27.98
N TYR A 113 22.79 -46.10 29.09
CA TYR A 113 22.24 -45.29 30.19
C TYR A 113 23.31 -44.43 30.86
N ILE A 114 24.48 -45.01 31.19
CA ILE A 114 25.60 -44.27 31.77
C ILE A 114 26.06 -43.16 30.81
N ASP A 115 26.13 -43.44 29.52
CA ASP A 115 26.45 -42.43 28.49
C ASP A 115 25.42 -41.31 28.45
N ALA A 116 24.13 -41.65 28.50
CA ALA A 116 23.04 -40.68 28.53
C ALA A 116 23.07 -39.80 29.79
N TYR A 117 23.28 -40.40 30.96
CA TYR A 117 23.42 -39.66 32.21
C TYR A 117 24.63 -38.73 32.18
N ASN A 118 25.80 -39.22 31.76
CA ASN A 118 27.01 -38.40 31.64
C ASN A 118 26.84 -37.27 30.63
N TYR A 119 26.16 -37.51 29.51
CA TYR A 119 25.86 -36.47 28.53
C TYR A 119 25.00 -35.35 29.16
N ALA A 120 23.93 -35.73 29.85
CA ALA A 120 23.05 -34.80 30.52
C ALA A 120 23.78 -34.01 31.62
N ASP A 121 24.45 -34.71 32.53
CA ASP A 121 25.09 -34.14 33.72
C ASP A 121 26.36 -33.33 33.40
N LYS A 122 27.20 -33.79 32.47
CA LYS A 122 28.49 -33.15 32.19
C LYS A 122 28.49 -32.15 31.06
N TYR A 123 27.44 -32.13 30.23
CA TYR A 123 27.38 -31.22 29.08
C TYR A 123 26.17 -30.29 29.13
N LEU A 124 24.96 -30.78 29.42
CA LEU A 124 23.78 -29.89 29.47
C LEU A 124 23.77 -29.05 30.75
N THR A 125 23.91 -29.68 31.92
CA THR A 125 23.87 -28.97 33.21
C THR A 125 24.88 -27.83 33.33
N PRO A 126 26.18 -28.01 32.98
CA PRO A 126 27.16 -26.95 33.15
C PRO A 126 26.90 -25.78 32.20
N ILE A 127 26.46 -26.05 30.97
CA ILE A 127 26.12 -24.98 30.01
C ILE A 127 24.92 -24.18 30.51
N MET A 128 23.87 -24.84 31.01
CA MET A 128 22.70 -24.13 31.57
C MET A 128 23.09 -23.27 32.78
N LYS A 129 23.97 -23.77 33.67
CA LYS A 129 24.49 -22.97 34.80
C LYS A 129 25.37 -21.79 34.37
N GLU A 130 26.18 -21.97 33.31
CA GLU A 130 26.98 -20.88 32.74
C GLU A 130 26.08 -19.77 32.18
N ILE A 131 24.98 -20.14 31.52
CA ILE A 131 23.97 -19.21 31.01
C ILE A 131 23.27 -18.49 32.16
N GLU A 132 22.75 -19.21 33.15
CA GLU A 132 22.06 -18.64 34.31
C GLU A 132 22.94 -17.63 35.08
N ALA A 133 24.23 -17.96 35.26
CA ALA A 133 25.18 -17.05 35.89
C ALA A 133 25.48 -15.82 35.02
N ALA A 134 25.49 -15.95 33.69
CA ALA A 134 25.69 -14.84 32.77
C ALA A 134 24.47 -13.92 32.71
N GLU A 135 23.26 -14.47 32.76
CA GLU A 135 22.00 -13.72 32.86
C GLU A 135 21.95 -12.89 34.14
N ALA A 136 22.29 -13.49 35.29
CA ALA A 136 22.35 -12.78 36.56
C ALA A 136 23.40 -11.65 36.58
N GLY A 137 24.44 -11.77 35.75
CA GLY A 137 25.52 -10.78 35.60
C GLY A 137 25.33 -9.80 34.44
N ASN A 138 24.24 -9.89 33.67
CA ASN A 138 24.02 -9.12 32.45
C ASN A 138 25.19 -9.22 31.43
N ASP A 139 25.78 -10.42 31.30
CA ASP A 139 26.94 -10.68 30.43
C ASP A 139 26.49 -11.32 29.10
N TRP A 140 26.00 -10.49 28.16
CA TRP A 140 25.44 -10.95 26.89
C TRP A 140 26.41 -11.73 26.00
N GLU A 141 27.72 -11.45 26.07
CA GLU A 141 28.72 -12.21 25.31
C GLU A 141 28.80 -13.66 25.80
N LYS A 142 28.73 -13.87 27.12
CA LYS A 142 28.65 -15.22 27.70
C LYS A 142 27.29 -15.88 27.44
N ILE A 143 26.19 -15.13 27.46
CA ILE A 143 24.85 -15.65 27.15
C ILE A 143 24.80 -16.17 25.69
N GLU A 144 25.24 -15.36 24.71
CA GLU A 144 25.31 -15.75 23.29
C GLU A 144 26.16 -17.03 23.12
N LYS A 145 27.37 -17.04 23.70
CA LYS A 145 28.27 -18.18 23.62
C LYS A 145 27.67 -19.43 24.28
N GLY A 146 27.02 -19.28 25.42
CA GLY A 146 26.31 -20.35 26.12
C GLY A 146 25.16 -20.91 25.28
N TYR A 147 24.32 -20.04 24.72
CA TYR A 147 23.23 -20.39 23.80
C TYR A 147 23.73 -21.21 22.61
N HIS A 148 24.79 -20.76 21.92
CA HIS A 148 25.34 -21.50 20.78
C HIS A 148 25.91 -22.87 21.18
N LYS A 149 26.63 -22.95 22.31
CA LYS A 149 27.09 -24.24 22.85
C LYS A 149 25.91 -25.18 23.14
N LEU A 150 24.86 -24.69 23.81
CA LEU A 150 23.69 -25.48 24.19
C LEU A 150 22.93 -25.96 22.96
N SER A 151 22.67 -25.05 22.01
CA SER A 151 22.01 -25.34 20.74
C SER A 151 22.78 -26.40 19.94
N ALA A 152 24.12 -26.30 19.88
CA ALA A 152 24.97 -27.30 19.23
C ALA A 152 24.88 -28.69 19.91
N GLN A 153 24.90 -28.76 21.25
CA GLN A 153 24.72 -30.02 21.97
C GLN A 153 23.34 -30.64 21.65
N LEU A 154 22.28 -29.83 21.75
CA LEU A 154 20.90 -30.27 21.52
C LEU A 154 20.68 -30.77 20.09
N LYS A 155 21.30 -30.11 19.10
CA LYS A 155 21.20 -30.48 17.69
C LYS A 155 21.98 -31.75 17.34
N THR A 156 23.16 -31.94 17.92
CA THR A 156 24.12 -32.96 17.42
C THR A 156 24.22 -34.22 18.29
N ARG A 157 23.89 -34.16 19.58
CA ARG A 157 24.19 -35.25 20.54
C ARG A 157 22.99 -35.79 21.32
N THR A 158 21.80 -35.23 21.14
CA THR A 158 20.58 -35.66 21.87
C THR A 158 20.15 -37.10 21.60
N ALA A 159 20.54 -37.68 20.46
CA ALA A 159 20.29 -39.10 20.17
C ALA A 159 20.82 -40.04 21.27
N ILE A 160 21.88 -39.66 21.99
CA ILE A 160 22.45 -40.45 23.10
C ILE A 160 21.40 -40.74 24.18
N LEU A 161 20.49 -39.80 24.45
CA LEU A 161 19.45 -39.93 25.48
C LEU A 161 18.41 -41.03 25.17
N TYR A 162 18.38 -41.54 23.94
CA TYR A 162 17.38 -42.52 23.48
C TYR A 162 17.95 -43.94 23.30
N ARG A 163 19.27 -44.14 23.48
CA ARG A 163 20.00 -45.37 23.09
C ARG A 163 19.87 -46.56 24.04
N PHE A 164 19.21 -46.42 25.18
CA PHE A 164 19.08 -47.49 26.18
C PHE A 164 17.63 -47.97 26.38
N THR A 165 17.48 -49.20 26.87
CA THR A 165 16.19 -49.80 27.27
C THR A 165 15.74 -49.28 28.63
N GLY A 166 14.49 -48.85 28.82
CA GLY A 166 14.00 -48.41 30.13
C GLY A 166 13.26 -47.09 30.05
N ARG A 167 11.92 -47.19 29.98
CA ARG A 167 11.04 -46.05 29.70
C ARG A 167 11.11 -44.98 30.78
N ASP A 168 11.04 -45.36 32.05
CA ASP A 168 10.97 -44.42 33.17
C ASP A 168 12.27 -43.63 33.33
N ALA A 169 13.41 -44.31 33.23
CA ALA A 169 14.73 -43.68 33.31
C ALA A 169 14.98 -42.73 32.13
N ARG A 170 14.50 -43.08 30.93
CA ARG A 170 14.55 -42.18 29.77
C ARG A 170 13.66 -40.96 29.99
N HIS A 171 12.43 -41.17 30.46
CA HIS A 171 11.51 -40.09 30.74
C HIS A 171 12.12 -39.10 31.75
N LEU A 172 12.70 -39.59 32.85
CA LEU A 172 13.38 -38.75 33.84
C LEU A 172 14.59 -37.99 33.26
N LEU A 173 15.43 -38.61 32.43
CA LEU A 173 16.55 -37.91 31.79
C LEU A 173 16.08 -36.79 30.85
N LEU A 174 14.97 -37.03 30.13
CA LEU A 174 14.39 -36.01 29.28
C LEU A 174 13.82 -34.86 30.12
N THR A 175 13.00 -35.17 31.12
CA THR A 175 12.31 -34.14 31.93
C THR A 175 13.24 -33.38 32.86
N GLN A 176 14.30 -34.00 33.40
CA GLN A 176 15.21 -33.33 34.33
C GLN A 176 16.34 -32.54 33.63
N TYR A 177 16.66 -32.85 32.38
CA TYR A 177 17.81 -32.25 31.71
C TYR A 177 17.51 -31.73 30.31
N LYS A 178 16.94 -32.57 29.43
CA LYS A 178 16.76 -32.19 28.01
C LYS A 178 15.66 -31.14 27.85
N ASP A 179 14.53 -31.30 28.53
CA ASP A 179 13.39 -30.41 28.42
C ASP A 179 13.73 -29.02 28.98
N PRO A 180 14.32 -28.88 30.17
CA PRO A 180 14.87 -27.60 30.64
C PRO A 180 15.89 -26.99 29.68
N ALA A 181 16.79 -27.79 29.12
CA ALA A 181 17.75 -27.30 28.14
C ALA A 181 17.09 -26.78 26.85
N ASN A 182 16.00 -27.39 26.40
CA ASN A 182 15.23 -26.88 25.25
C ASN A 182 14.50 -25.59 25.59
N GLU A 183 13.98 -25.47 26.82
CA GLU A 183 13.30 -24.28 27.33
C GLU A 183 14.26 -23.09 27.33
N VAL A 184 15.41 -23.22 28.00
CA VAL A 184 16.47 -22.19 28.02
C VAL A 184 16.89 -21.79 26.60
N ARG A 185 17.13 -22.77 25.71
CA ARG A 185 17.46 -22.47 24.31
C ARG A 185 16.33 -21.69 23.61
N ASN A 186 15.08 -22.10 23.79
CA ASN A 186 13.96 -21.48 23.09
C ASN A 186 13.72 -20.05 23.58
N GLU A 187 13.79 -19.84 24.88
CA GLU A 187 13.66 -18.53 25.52
C GLU A 187 14.73 -17.55 25.04
N LEU A 188 15.98 -18.01 24.93
CA LEU A 188 17.10 -17.19 24.48
C LEU A 188 17.20 -16.99 22.97
N MET A 189 16.43 -17.71 22.15
CA MET A 189 16.55 -17.64 20.70
C MET A 189 16.34 -16.22 20.15
N VAL A 190 15.27 -15.55 20.57
CA VAL A 190 14.96 -14.18 20.12
C VAL A 190 15.92 -13.16 20.77
N PRO A 191 16.13 -13.15 22.10
CA PRO A 191 17.08 -12.22 22.73
C PRO A 191 18.50 -12.29 22.17
N VAL A 192 19.04 -13.50 21.97
CA VAL A 192 20.38 -13.65 21.36
C VAL A 192 20.41 -13.15 19.92
N THR A 193 19.34 -13.37 19.14
CA THR A 193 19.26 -12.84 17.78
C THR A 193 19.26 -11.31 17.76
N VAL A 194 18.50 -10.68 18.67
CA VAL A 194 18.49 -9.22 18.82
C VAL A 194 19.88 -8.72 19.22
N TYR A 195 20.51 -9.34 20.22
CA TYR A 195 21.87 -8.98 20.65
C TYR A 195 22.90 -9.04 19.51
N MET A 196 22.88 -10.11 18.71
CA MET A 196 23.76 -10.25 17.55
C MET A 196 23.53 -9.15 16.51
N LYS A 197 22.28 -8.78 16.25
CA LYS A 197 21.92 -7.68 15.33
C LYS A 197 22.35 -6.32 15.87
N VAL A 198 22.17 -6.08 17.17
CA VAL A 198 22.66 -4.87 17.84
C VAL A 198 24.18 -4.74 17.67
N LYS A 199 24.94 -5.81 17.92
CA LYS A 199 26.40 -5.84 17.73
C LYS A 199 26.79 -5.60 16.28
N GLN A 200 26.03 -6.16 15.33
CA GLN A 200 26.24 -5.95 13.90
C GLN A 200 26.01 -4.48 13.52
N ALA A 201 24.91 -3.87 13.96
CA ALA A 201 24.61 -2.46 13.71
C ALA A 201 25.69 -1.54 14.32
N GLN A 202 26.10 -1.78 15.57
CA GLN A 202 27.17 -1.02 16.23
C GLN A 202 28.50 -1.10 15.46
N ALA A 203 28.86 -2.28 14.94
CA ALA A 203 30.07 -2.46 14.16
C ALA A 203 30.02 -1.71 12.81
N LEU A 204 28.85 -1.66 12.18
CA LEU A 204 28.63 -0.89 10.95
C LEU A 204 28.69 0.61 11.21
N LEU A 205 28.06 1.09 12.28
CA LEU A 205 28.15 2.49 12.70
C LEU A 205 29.59 2.91 13.02
N THR A 206 30.36 2.07 13.70
CA THR A 206 31.78 2.32 13.99
C THR A 206 32.65 2.36 12.72
N ALA A 207 32.16 1.76 11.63
CA ALA A 207 32.83 1.73 10.32
C ALA A 207 32.26 2.76 9.33
N ASP A 208 31.50 3.77 9.81
CA ASP A 208 30.84 4.81 9.02
C ASP A 208 29.92 4.25 7.91
N LYS A 209 29.25 3.13 8.19
CA LYS A 209 28.32 2.43 7.28
C LYS A 209 26.87 2.58 7.73
N THR A 210 26.39 3.81 7.84
CA THR A 210 25.09 4.16 8.43
C THR A 210 23.90 3.51 7.72
N GLU A 211 23.84 3.52 6.40
CA GLU A 211 22.72 2.93 5.65
C GLU A 211 22.61 1.41 5.88
N GLU A 212 23.76 0.73 5.93
CA GLU A 212 23.82 -0.71 6.19
C GLU A 212 23.46 -1.01 7.66
N ALA A 213 23.83 -0.12 8.58
CA ALA A 213 23.42 -0.19 9.97
C ALA A 213 21.90 -0.03 10.12
N ASN A 214 21.28 0.94 9.43
CA ASN A 214 19.84 1.19 9.45
C ASN A 214 19.06 -0.02 8.94
N LYS A 215 19.49 -0.63 7.83
CA LYS A 215 18.92 -1.90 7.33
C LYS A 215 18.97 -3.01 8.37
N VAL A 216 20.03 -3.07 9.19
CA VAL A 216 20.11 -4.04 10.30
C VAL A 216 19.17 -3.65 11.44
N ILE A 217 19.09 -2.37 11.80
CA ILE A 217 18.21 -1.83 12.86
C ILE A 217 16.73 -2.09 12.52
N GLU A 218 16.30 -1.85 11.29
CA GLU A 218 14.93 -2.16 10.83
C GLU A 218 14.55 -3.63 11.06
N THR A 219 15.51 -4.54 10.91
CA THR A 219 15.27 -5.98 11.15
C THR A 219 15.15 -6.36 12.63
N ILE A 220 15.46 -5.44 13.55
CA ILE A 220 15.31 -5.63 15.01
C ILE A 220 13.87 -5.41 15.43
N GLN A 221 13.16 -4.44 14.85
CA GLN A 221 11.81 -4.04 15.24
C GLN A 221 10.81 -5.21 15.36
N PRO A 222 10.64 -6.09 14.34
CA PRO A 222 9.70 -7.22 14.44
C PRO A 222 10.13 -8.31 15.44
N LEU A 223 11.35 -8.23 15.99
CA LEU A 223 11.82 -9.14 17.02
C LEU A 223 11.54 -8.63 18.44
N LEU A 224 11.35 -7.31 18.62
CA LEU A 224 11.10 -6.70 19.93
C LEU A 224 9.77 -7.19 20.53
N ASP A 225 8.73 -7.31 19.71
CA ASP A 225 7.41 -7.86 20.12
C ASP A 225 7.48 -9.32 20.58
N ARG A 226 8.57 -10.01 20.26
CA ARG A 226 8.80 -11.43 20.56
C ARG A 226 9.80 -11.63 21.70
N LEU A 227 10.29 -10.55 22.30
CA LEU A 227 11.15 -10.63 23.49
C LEU A 227 10.33 -11.09 24.70
N PRO A 228 10.91 -11.92 25.58
CA PRO A 228 10.33 -12.20 26.88
C PRO A 228 10.31 -10.91 27.73
N SER A 229 9.39 -10.86 28.70
CA SER A 229 9.30 -9.76 29.66
C SER A 229 10.58 -9.64 30.49
N ASP A 230 10.96 -8.43 30.89
CA ASP A 230 12.10 -8.18 31.78
C ASP A 230 11.93 -8.82 33.17
N LYS A 231 10.70 -9.15 33.55
CA LYS A 231 10.39 -9.93 34.75
C LYS A 231 10.76 -11.41 34.61
N ASP A 232 10.66 -11.95 33.39
CA ASP A 232 10.93 -13.35 33.10
C ASP A 232 12.43 -13.54 32.80
N LEU A 233 13.05 -12.58 32.09
CA LEU A 233 14.47 -12.55 31.81
C LEU A 233 15.07 -11.15 32.07
N PRO A 234 15.63 -10.87 33.27
CA PRO A 234 16.13 -9.54 33.66
C PRO A 234 17.17 -8.93 32.72
N ALA A 235 17.99 -9.77 32.07
CA ALA A 235 18.99 -9.32 31.11
C ALA A 235 18.37 -8.59 29.90
N VAL A 236 17.09 -8.85 29.58
CA VAL A 236 16.35 -8.17 28.49
C VAL A 236 16.30 -6.67 28.71
N LYS A 237 16.24 -6.21 29.96
CA LYS A 237 16.26 -4.77 30.24
C LYS A 237 17.50 -4.09 29.65
N GLN A 238 18.68 -4.66 29.87
CA GLN A 238 19.92 -4.14 29.30
C GLN A 238 19.93 -4.27 27.78
N LEU A 239 19.35 -5.35 27.23
CA LEU A 239 19.24 -5.52 25.78
C LEU A 239 18.36 -4.43 25.15
N LEU A 240 17.24 -4.07 25.78
CA LEU A 240 16.38 -2.96 25.35
C LEU A 240 17.12 -1.62 25.45
N GLU A 241 17.91 -1.39 26.51
CA GLU A 241 18.78 -0.21 26.62
C GLU A 241 19.79 -0.14 25.45
N MET A 242 20.37 -1.28 25.04
CA MET A 242 21.27 -1.33 23.88
C MET A 242 20.54 -1.07 22.55
N VAL A 243 19.28 -1.49 22.42
CA VAL A 243 18.45 -1.21 21.24
C VAL A 243 18.05 0.27 21.21
N HIS A 244 17.66 0.86 22.34
CA HIS A 244 17.38 2.29 22.42
C HIS A 244 18.61 3.12 22.07
N ALA A 245 19.80 2.77 22.55
CA ALA A 245 21.04 3.47 22.18
C ALA A 245 21.36 3.40 20.66
N LEU A 246 20.85 2.39 19.95
CA LEU A 246 20.89 2.35 18.48
C LEU A 246 19.80 3.22 17.85
N ALA A 247 18.61 3.27 18.44
CA ALA A 247 17.54 4.16 18.00
C ALA A 247 17.94 5.63 18.17
N ASP A 248 18.73 5.98 19.18
CA ASP A 248 19.31 7.31 19.38
C ASP A 248 20.31 7.71 18.26
N HIS A 249 20.83 6.75 17.47
CA HIS A 249 21.61 7.03 16.25
C HIS A 249 20.73 7.25 15.00
N VAL A 250 19.42 7.00 15.14
CA VAL A 250 18.35 7.24 14.17
C VAL A 250 17.42 8.36 14.69
N ASP A 251 17.77 9.01 15.80
CA ASP A 251 16.93 10.05 16.39
C ASP A 251 16.79 11.19 15.38
N ALA A 252 15.54 11.49 15.02
CA ALA A 252 15.24 12.56 14.11
C ALA A 252 15.62 13.87 14.82
N ASP A 253 16.58 14.59 14.26
CA ASP A 253 16.82 15.98 14.70
C ASP A 253 15.58 16.84 14.41
N PHE A 254 14.75 16.41 13.45
CA PHE A 254 13.57 17.12 13.00
C PHE A 254 12.59 16.20 12.27
N THR A 255 11.30 16.31 12.63
CA THR A 255 10.19 15.70 11.90
C THR A 255 9.39 16.81 11.20
N LEU A 256 9.18 16.66 9.89
CA LEU A 256 8.26 17.48 9.11
C LEU A 256 6.91 16.76 9.01
N SER A 257 5.86 17.36 9.58
CA SER A 257 4.48 16.87 9.40
C SER A 257 3.75 17.74 8.35
N VAL A 258 3.13 17.10 7.36
CA VAL A 258 2.42 17.74 6.25
C VAL A 258 1.06 17.10 6.07
N MET A 259 0.02 17.92 6.06
CA MET A 259 -1.26 17.59 5.47
C MET A 259 -1.29 18.11 4.04
N HIS A 260 -1.83 17.33 3.10
CA HIS A 260 -1.90 17.75 1.71
C HIS A 260 -3.24 17.40 1.05
N VAL A 261 -3.61 18.26 0.11
CA VAL A 261 -4.80 18.13 -0.74
C VAL A 261 -4.41 18.52 -2.17
N ASN A 262 -5.07 17.92 -3.15
CA ASN A 262 -4.91 18.24 -4.57
C ASN A 262 -6.25 18.04 -5.28
N ASP A 263 -6.45 18.72 -6.41
CA ASP A 263 -7.55 18.43 -7.34
C ASP A 263 -8.93 18.49 -6.68
N THR A 264 -9.19 19.55 -5.92
CA THR A 264 -10.48 19.66 -5.22
C THR A 264 -11.62 20.01 -6.17
N HIS A 265 -11.31 20.63 -7.32
CA HIS A 265 -12.25 20.90 -8.41
C HIS A 265 -13.61 21.40 -7.89
N GLY A 266 -13.58 22.47 -7.08
CA GLY A 266 -14.81 23.16 -6.66
C GLY A 266 -15.73 22.37 -5.73
N HIS A 267 -15.30 21.24 -5.16
CA HIS A 267 -16.10 20.43 -4.23
C HIS A 267 -16.14 21.04 -2.81
N VAL A 268 -16.49 22.32 -2.70
CA VAL A 268 -16.51 23.09 -1.44
C VAL A 268 -17.56 22.57 -0.47
N GLU A 269 -18.59 21.87 -0.94
CA GLU A 269 -19.59 21.22 -0.11
C GLU A 269 -19.00 20.14 0.81
N LYS A 270 -17.84 19.56 0.45
CA LYS A 270 -17.08 18.64 1.33
C LYS A 270 -16.16 19.37 2.32
N GLY A 271 -16.04 20.69 2.18
CA GLY A 271 -15.23 21.56 3.02
C GLY A 271 -15.46 21.38 4.53
N PRO A 272 -16.71 21.34 5.04
CA PRO A 272 -16.96 21.18 6.47
C PRO A 272 -16.36 19.93 7.09
N LYS A 273 -16.44 18.80 6.39
CA LYS A 273 -15.80 17.54 6.79
C LYS A 273 -14.28 17.62 6.78
N ARG A 274 -13.73 18.28 5.76
CA ARG A 274 -12.28 18.51 5.65
C ARG A 274 -11.76 19.43 6.76
N VAL A 275 -12.54 20.43 7.20
CA VAL A 275 -12.19 21.28 8.36
C VAL A 275 -12.05 20.41 9.61
N THR A 276 -12.98 19.49 9.85
CA THR A 276 -12.88 18.54 10.97
C THR A 276 -11.61 17.70 10.89
N ALA A 277 -11.34 17.07 9.74
CA ALA A 277 -10.12 16.26 9.56
C ALA A 277 -8.83 17.06 9.86
N VAL A 278 -8.74 18.29 9.33
CA VAL A 278 -7.59 19.18 9.55
C VAL A 278 -7.44 19.53 11.05
N LYS A 279 -8.54 19.89 11.72
CA LYS A 279 -8.53 20.22 13.16
C LYS A 279 -8.13 19.02 14.02
N GLU A 280 -8.63 17.83 13.69
CA GLU A 280 -8.29 16.58 14.39
C GLU A 280 -6.80 16.23 14.21
N TYR A 281 -6.27 16.31 12.98
CA TYR A 281 -4.86 16.04 12.73
C TYR A 281 -3.94 17.04 13.44
N ARG A 282 -4.27 18.34 13.41
CA ARG A 282 -3.51 19.37 14.14
C ARG A 282 -3.58 19.25 15.66
N THR A 283 -4.54 18.49 16.21
CA THR A 283 -4.54 18.19 17.65
C THR A 283 -3.38 17.26 18.03
N LEU A 284 -2.95 16.40 17.10
CA LEU A 284 -1.84 15.47 17.26
C LEU A 284 -0.52 16.07 16.76
N HIS A 285 -0.58 16.86 15.68
CA HIS A 285 0.58 17.46 15.00
C HIS A 285 0.36 18.98 14.86
N PRO A 286 0.57 19.77 15.94
CA PRO A 286 0.18 21.19 15.97
C PRO A 286 0.93 22.06 14.96
N ASP A 287 2.15 21.69 14.60
CA ASP A 287 2.99 22.41 13.62
C ASP A 287 2.86 21.86 12.19
N ALA A 288 1.91 20.95 11.95
CA ALA A 288 1.73 20.36 10.63
C ALA A 288 1.30 21.41 9.58
N LEU A 289 2.06 21.47 8.50
CA LEU A 289 1.75 22.34 7.37
C LEU A 289 0.52 21.81 6.63
N LEU A 290 -0.37 22.69 6.16
CA LEU A 290 -1.44 22.32 5.24
C LEU A 290 -1.14 22.87 3.84
N VAL A 291 -0.95 21.97 2.87
CA VAL A 291 -0.49 22.29 1.52
C VAL A 291 -1.56 21.93 0.49
N ASP A 292 -1.75 22.79 -0.51
CA ASP A 292 -2.57 22.49 -1.69
C ASP A 292 -1.70 22.36 -2.95
N ALA A 293 -1.85 21.25 -3.66
CA ALA A 293 -1.09 20.96 -4.88
C ALA A 293 -1.80 21.39 -6.17
N GLY A 294 -2.77 22.33 -6.11
CA GLY A 294 -3.40 22.93 -7.29
C GLY A 294 -4.68 22.24 -7.76
N ASP A 295 -5.33 22.83 -8.76
CA ASP A 295 -6.68 22.49 -9.26
C ASP A 295 -7.74 22.56 -8.16
N VAL A 296 -7.80 23.73 -7.52
CA VAL A 296 -8.92 24.09 -6.65
C VAL A 296 -10.11 24.55 -7.48
N LEU A 297 -9.86 25.28 -8.58
CA LEU A 297 -10.89 25.88 -9.42
C LEU A 297 -11.54 24.88 -10.39
N THR A 298 -12.68 25.28 -10.97
CA THR A 298 -13.54 24.47 -11.87
C THR A 298 -14.22 23.27 -11.19
N GLY A 299 -15.18 22.61 -11.84
CA GLY A 299 -15.71 21.30 -11.44
C GLY A 299 -17.15 21.25 -10.90
N THR A 300 -17.65 22.32 -10.28
CA THR A 300 -19.02 22.36 -9.74
C THR A 300 -19.70 23.73 -9.93
N LEU A 301 -21.01 23.80 -9.67
CA LEU A 301 -21.74 25.07 -9.64
C LEU A 301 -21.17 26.09 -8.65
N TYR A 302 -20.45 25.66 -7.61
CA TYR A 302 -19.77 26.61 -6.73
C TYR A 302 -18.75 27.44 -7.50
N PHE A 303 -18.01 26.83 -8.44
CA PHE A 303 -17.11 27.57 -9.30
C PHE A 303 -17.86 28.43 -10.32
N ASN A 304 -18.89 27.91 -10.98
CA ASN A 304 -19.65 28.69 -11.97
C ASN A 304 -20.26 29.97 -11.35
N GLU A 305 -20.82 29.86 -10.15
CA GLU A 305 -21.50 30.98 -9.47
C GLU A 305 -20.52 31.89 -8.71
N PHE A 306 -19.48 31.33 -8.10
CA PHE A 306 -18.60 32.09 -7.20
C PHE A 306 -17.16 32.21 -7.66
N LYS A 307 -16.74 31.61 -8.77
CA LYS A 307 -15.40 31.79 -9.38
C LYS A 307 -14.25 31.64 -8.37
N GLY A 308 -14.26 30.57 -7.57
CA GLY A 308 -13.25 30.26 -6.55
C GLY A 308 -13.43 30.96 -5.20
N GLN A 309 -14.39 31.88 -5.07
CA GLN A 309 -14.53 32.68 -3.85
C GLN A 309 -15.09 31.87 -2.66
N ALA A 310 -15.87 30.82 -2.93
CA ALA A 310 -16.30 29.89 -1.88
C ALA A 310 -15.13 29.03 -1.37
N ASP A 311 -14.27 28.60 -2.29
CA ASP A 311 -13.10 27.79 -2.05
C ASP A 311 -12.08 28.52 -1.16
N VAL A 312 -11.68 29.75 -1.54
CA VAL A 312 -10.66 30.51 -0.77
C VAL A 312 -11.13 30.82 0.65
N GLU A 313 -12.42 31.09 0.87
CA GLU A 313 -12.92 31.32 2.22
C GLU A 313 -12.89 30.04 3.08
N MET A 314 -13.19 28.89 2.48
CA MET A 314 -13.07 27.59 3.15
C MET A 314 -11.60 27.23 3.43
N MET A 315 -10.68 27.52 2.49
CA MET A 315 -9.24 27.33 2.69
C MET A 315 -8.67 28.25 3.77
N ASN A 316 -9.12 29.51 3.81
CA ASN A 316 -8.74 30.44 4.87
C ASN A 316 -9.18 29.96 6.25
N LEU A 317 -10.39 29.38 6.37
CA LEU A 317 -10.86 28.76 7.61
C LEU A 317 -9.98 27.58 8.05
N MET A 318 -9.42 26.84 7.10
CA MET A 318 -8.49 25.74 7.35
C MET A 318 -7.06 26.21 7.62
N ASN A 319 -6.73 27.50 7.54
CA ASN A 319 -5.36 28.01 7.67
C ASN A 319 -4.36 27.23 6.79
N TYR A 320 -4.57 27.21 5.48
CA TYR A 320 -3.56 26.68 4.55
C TYR A 320 -2.22 27.43 4.74
N ASP A 321 -1.12 26.72 4.52
CA ASP A 321 0.24 27.27 4.65
C ASP A 321 0.81 27.72 3.31
N VAL A 322 0.48 27.02 2.24
CA VAL A 322 0.98 27.27 0.88
C VAL A 322 0.14 26.52 -0.14
N MET A 323 0.00 27.09 -1.33
CA MET A 323 -0.63 26.48 -2.50
C MET A 323 0.26 26.63 -3.73
N THR A 324 0.29 25.64 -4.62
CA THR A 324 0.78 25.83 -6.00
C THR A 324 -0.39 25.98 -6.97
N PHE A 325 -0.10 26.36 -8.23
CA PHE A 325 -1.12 26.42 -9.27
C PHE A 325 -1.18 25.10 -10.01
N GLY A 326 -2.39 24.62 -10.25
CA GLY A 326 -2.72 23.66 -11.29
C GLY A 326 -3.16 24.34 -12.57
N ASN A 327 -3.55 23.54 -13.56
CA ASN A 327 -3.96 24.06 -14.85
C ASN A 327 -5.33 24.75 -14.77
N HIS A 328 -6.26 24.24 -13.94
CA HIS A 328 -7.62 24.78 -13.87
C HIS A 328 -7.71 26.15 -13.18
N GLU A 329 -6.65 26.58 -12.49
CA GLU A 329 -6.57 27.96 -12.00
C GLU A 329 -6.66 29.00 -13.14
N PHE A 330 -6.29 28.62 -14.36
CA PHE A 330 -6.20 29.51 -15.53
C PHE A 330 -7.42 29.46 -16.46
N ASP A 331 -8.47 28.67 -16.16
CA ASP A 331 -9.57 28.39 -17.08
C ASP A 331 -10.30 29.64 -17.58
N LEU A 332 -10.44 30.65 -16.71
CA LEU A 332 -11.14 31.88 -17.03
C LEU A 332 -10.28 32.90 -17.78
N GLY A 333 -9.02 32.61 -18.09
CA GLY A 333 -8.12 33.57 -18.75
C GLY A 333 -8.61 34.07 -20.11
N SER A 334 -9.29 33.22 -20.90
CA SER A 334 -9.91 33.63 -22.17
C SER A 334 -11.27 34.31 -22.01
N SER A 335 -11.80 34.44 -20.79
CA SER A 335 -13.06 35.15 -20.53
C SER A 335 -12.90 36.66 -20.79
N PRO A 336 -14.00 37.42 -21.00
CA PRO A 336 -13.93 38.87 -21.14
C PRO A 336 -13.25 39.58 -19.96
N GLU A 337 -13.28 38.97 -18.77
CA GLU A 337 -12.63 39.48 -17.56
C GLU A 337 -11.18 39.01 -17.36
N GLY A 338 -10.67 38.13 -18.23
CA GLY A 338 -9.35 37.54 -18.11
C GLY A 338 -9.11 36.83 -16.78
N HIS A 339 -7.87 36.87 -16.27
CA HIS A 339 -7.50 36.29 -14.98
C HIS A 339 -7.99 37.07 -13.75
N LYS A 340 -8.97 37.96 -13.88
CA LYS A 340 -9.45 38.77 -12.75
C LYS A 340 -9.94 37.90 -11.58
N ALA A 341 -10.65 36.81 -11.86
CA ALA A 341 -11.12 35.90 -10.81
C ALA A 341 -9.95 35.21 -10.08
N LEU A 342 -8.94 34.74 -10.82
CA LEU A 342 -7.72 34.16 -10.25
C LEU A 342 -6.95 35.18 -9.42
N LYS A 343 -6.81 36.42 -9.91
CA LYS A 343 -6.22 37.53 -9.14
C LYS A 343 -6.95 37.76 -7.81
N GLU A 344 -8.27 37.83 -7.83
CA GLU A 344 -9.09 38.03 -6.62
C GLU A 344 -9.02 36.85 -5.66
N PHE A 345 -8.96 35.62 -6.18
CA PHE A 345 -8.70 34.40 -5.40
C PHE A 345 -7.37 34.53 -4.64
N ILE A 346 -6.28 34.86 -5.34
CA ILE A 346 -4.96 35.06 -4.75
C ILE A 346 -5.00 36.15 -3.68
N GLU A 347 -5.49 37.35 -4.01
CA GLU A 347 -5.50 38.49 -3.08
C GLU A 347 -6.29 38.22 -1.79
N LYS A 348 -7.26 37.31 -1.81
CA LYS A 348 -8.06 36.94 -0.64
C LYS A 348 -7.50 35.76 0.14
N SER A 349 -6.51 35.04 -0.39
CA SER A 349 -5.87 33.95 0.33
C SER A 349 -5.07 34.46 1.52
N ASN A 350 -5.29 33.86 2.69
CA ASN A 350 -4.52 34.08 3.90
C ASN A 350 -3.22 33.25 3.93
N PHE A 351 -2.71 32.90 2.74
CA PHE A 351 -1.52 32.10 2.52
C PHE A 351 -0.82 32.53 1.22
N PRO A 352 0.49 32.29 1.10
CA PRO A 352 1.23 32.53 -0.13
C PRO A 352 1.05 31.41 -1.16
N PHE A 353 1.33 31.75 -2.42
CA PHE A 353 1.43 30.80 -3.52
C PHE A 353 2.89 30.57 -3.89
N VAL A 354 3.22 29.34 -4.30
CA VAL A 354 4.53 29.00 -4.86
C VAL A 354 4.40 28.49 -6.29
N SER A 355 5.21 29.03 -7.19
CA SER A 355 5.38 28.49 -8.55
C SER A 355 6.68 29.01 -9.16
N SER A 356 7.58 28.09 -9.45
CA SER A 356 8.95 28.40 -9.91
C SER A 356 9.08 28.36 -11.43
N ASN A 357 8.20 27.64 -12.13
CA ASN A 357 8.26 27.48 -13.57
C ASN A 357 7.18 28.27 -14.33
N VAL A 358 6.34 29.06 -13.63
CA VAL A 358 5.31 29.92 -14.24
C VAL A 358 5.75 31.38 -14.22
N ASP A 359 5.70 32.02 -15.38
CA ASP A 359 6.00 33.43 -15.58
C ASP A 359 4.71 34.24 -15.80
N PHE A 360 4.34 35.02 -14.78
CA PHE A 360 3.19 35.91 -14.80
C PHE A 360 3.53 37.33 -15.29
N SER A 361 4.80 37.63 -15.60
CA SER A 361 5.30 39.00 -15.82
C SER A 361 4.67 39.73 -17.02
N GLN A 362 4.10 38.97 -17.97
CA GLN A 362 3.47 39.53 -19.17
C GLN A 362 1.98 39.84 -18.99
N ASP A 363 1.38 39.41 -17.88
CA ASP A 363 -0.01 39.71 -17.56
C ASP A 363 -0.11 40.81 -16.50
N ASP A 364 -0.60 41.97 -16.93
CA ASP A 364 -0.70 43.18 -16.12
C ASP A 364 -1.55 43.01 -14.84
N LEU A 365 -2.42 42.00 -14.79
CA LEU A 365 -3.24 41.69 -13.61
C LEU A 365 -2.40 41.22 -12.42
N PHE A 366 -1.23 40.63 -12.66
CA PHE A 366 -0.34 40.10 -11.62
C PHE A 366 0.80 41.06 -11.26
N ASN A 367 0.80 42.27 -11.81
CA ASN A 367 1.75 43.32 -11.44
C ASN A 367 1.68 43.61 -9.93
N GLY A 368 2.78 43.37 -9.23
CA GLY A 368 2.87 43.53 -7.78
C GLY A 368 2.33 42.36 -6.95
N LEU A 369 1.87 41.27 -7.59
CA LEU A 369 1.56 39.99 -6.93
C LEU A 369 2.65 38.95 -7.16
N PHE A 370 3.32 38.99 -8.31
CA PHE A 370 4.35 38.03 -8.70
C PHE A 370 5.76 38.43 -8.27
N ASN A 371 6.41 37.59 -7.47
CA ASN A 371 7.75 37.81 -6.93
C ASN A 371 8.69 36.66 -7.34
N VAL A 372 9.66 36.95 -8.20
CA VAL A 372 10.61 35.95 -8.76
C VAL A 372 11.71 35.46 -7.79
N LYS A 373 11.57 35.70 -6.47
CA LYS A 373 12.62 35.42 -5.49
C LYS A 373 12.12 34.49 -4.40
N VAL A 374 13.05 33.70 -3.84
CA VAL A 374 12.84 33.01 -2.57
C VAL A 374 12.57 34.04 -1.47
N SER A 375 11.50 33.84 -0.70
CA SER A 375 11.18 34.68 0.46
C SER A 375 11.19 33.88 1.75
N SER A 376 11.89 34.37 2.77
CA SER A 376 11.80 33.88 4.15
C SER A 376 10.73 34.58 4.98
N ASP A 377 10.05 35.58 4.41
CA ASP A 377 8.91 36.30 5.01
C ASP A 377 7.81 36.45 3.94
N PRO A 378 7.20 35.33 3.50
CA PRO A 378 6.20 35.38 2.46
C PRO A 378 4.91 36.00 2.98
N LYS A 379 4.37 36.96 2.21
CA LYS A 379 3.08 37.57 2.50
C LYS A 379 1.94 36.76 1.90
N ASN A 380 0.81 36.77 2.61
CA ASN A 380 -0.46 36.24 2.15
C ASN A 380 -0.90 36.89 0.83
N GLY A 381 -1.53 36.11 -0.04
CA GLY A 381 -2.04 36.58 -1.32
C GLY A 381 -0.98 37.16 -2.25
N GLN A 382 0.20 36.53 -2.24
CA GLN A 382 1.33 36.84 -3.12
C GLN A 382 1.90 35.55 -3.69
N ILE A 383 2.53 35.67 -4.85
CA ILE A 383 3.14 34.56 -5.58
C ILE A 383 4.66 34.66 -5.45
N TYR A 384 5.31 33.55 -5.12
CA TYR A 384 6.76 33.44 -5.02
C TYR A 384 7.28 32.26 -5.85
N SER A 385 8.51 32.33 -6.36
CA SER A 385 9.16 31.14 -6.95
C SER A 385 9.41 30.05 -5.90
N GLY A 386 9.67 30.45 -4.66
CA GLY A 386 9.71 29.59 -3.49
C GLY A 386 9.72 30.38 -2.19
N ILE A 387 9.52 29.70 -1.07
CA ILE A 387 9.49 30.27 0.26
C ILE A 387 10.34 29.44 1.22
N VAL A 388 10.69 30.03 2.36
CA VAL A 388 11.32 29.32 3.47
C VAL A 388 10.39 29.38 4.67
N LYS A 389 10.04 28.21 5.22
CA LYS A 389 9.29 28.09 6.47
C LYS A 389 10.24 27.65 7.57
N GLU A 390 10.16 28.32 8.73
CA GLU A 390 10.83 27.87 9.95
C GLU A 390 9.84 27.05 10.78
N ILE A 391 10.21 25.81 11.08
CA ILE A 391 9.38 24.84 11.80
C ILE A 391 10.27 24.22 12.87
N ASN A 392 9.90 24.38 14.13
CA ASN A 392 10.67 23.85 15.26
C ASN A 392 12.18 24.18 15.21
N GLY A 393 12.51 25.40 14.76
CA GLY A 393 13.87 25.91 14.66
C GLY A 393 14.66 25.44 13.43
N GLN A 394 14.06 24.61 12.57
CA GLN A 394 14.63 24.16 11.30
C GLN A 394 14.02 24.92 10.12
N LYS A 395 14.80 25.13 9.07
CA LYS A 395 14.34 25.77 7.83
C LYS A 395 13.99 24.72 6.79
N VAL A 396 12.80 24.85 6.20
CA VAL A 396 12.33 24.05 5.08
C VAL A 396 12.10 24.96 3.88
N GLY A 397 12.78 24.67 2.77
CA GLY A 397 12.56 25.33 1.50
C GLY A 397 11.36 24.71 0.80
N ILE A 398 10.44 25.54 0.31
CA ILE A 398 9.21 25.09 -0.37
C ILE A 398 9.12 25.81 -1.70
N PHE A 399 8.95 25.07 -2.80
CA PHE A 399 8.76 25.65 -4.13
C PHE A 399 7.65 24.94 -4.89
N GLY A 400 7.12 25.61 -5.91
CA GLY A 400 5.99 25.10 -6.70
C GLY A 400 6.34 24.78 -8.14
N LEU A 401 5.59 23.88 -8.76
CA LEU A 401 5.65 23.59 -10.19
C LEU A 401 4.26 23.37 -10.76
N THR A 402 4.00 23.88 -11.97
CA THR A 402 2.73 23.71 -12.69
C THR A 402 3.01 23.12 -14.07
N THR A 403 2.17 22.18 -14.53
CA THR A 403 2.38 21.50 -15.80
C THR A 403 2.47 22.48 -16.98
N ALA A 404 3.42 22.23 -17.88
CA ALA A 404 3.51 22.98 -19.13
C ALA A 404 2.33 22.68 -20.09
N GLU A 405 1.59 21.58 -19.85
CA GLU A 405 0.39 21.24 -20.62
C GLU A 405 -0.71 22.29 -20.49
N THR A 406 -0.65 23.15 -19.46
CA THR A 406 -1.59 24.26 -19.23
C THR A 406 -1.80 25.13 -20.47
N GLU A 407 -0.79 25.31 -21.33
CA GLU A 407 -0.93 26.05 -22.61
C GLU A 407 -1.95 25.41 -23.58
N GLY A 408 -2.19 24.11 -23.48
CA GLY A 408 -3.10 23.35 -24.35
C GLY A 408 -4.36 22.81 -23.68
N ILE A 409 -4.43 22.84 -22.34
CA ILE A 409 -5.55 22.25 -21.56
C ILE A 409 -6.32 23.28 -20.71
N SER A 410 -5.91 24.55 -20.75
CA SER A 410 -6.61 25.65 -20.08
C SER A 410 -6.44 26.94 -20.89
N SER A 411 -6.63 28.11 -20.27
CA SER A 411 -6.63 29.42 -20.91
C SER A 411 -5.58 30.39 -20.33
N PRO A 412 -4.27 30.05 -20.31
CA PRO A 412 -3.26 30.87 -19.62
C PRO A 412 -2.89 32.20 -20.31
N GLU A 413 -3.36 32.46 -21.53
CA GLU A 413 -3.13 33.71 -22.27
C GLU A 413 -1.65 34.13 -22.32
N LYS A 414 -1.28 35.19 -21.59
CA LYS A 414 0.07 35.77 -21.55
C LYS A 414 0.99 35.08 -20.54
N VAL A 415 0.46 34.23 -19.67
CA VAL A 415 1.24 33.46 -18.68
C VAL A 415 2.02 32.37 -19.40
N LYS A 416 3.28 32.17 -19.02
CA LYS A 416 4.20 31.22 -19.66
C LYS A 416 4.72 30.15 -18.71
N PHE A 417 4.92 28.95 -19.24
CA PHE A 417 5.40 27.79 -18.50
C PHE A 417 6.76 27.40 -19.02
N THR A 418 7.70 27.22 -18.09
CA THR A 418 9.10 26.88 -18.37
C THR A 418 9.42 25.45 -17.95
N ASP A 419 10.58 24.98 -18.37
CA ASP A 419 11.11 23.64 -18.07
C ASP A 419 11.15 23.38 -16.56
N TYR A 420 10.31 22.45 -16.11
CA TYR A 420 10.10 22.14 -14.70
C TYR A 420 11.34 21.58 -14.00
N ILE A 421 12.15 20.77 -14.70
CA ILE A 421 13.41 20.21 -14.16
C ILE A 421 14.43 21.32 -13.91
N LYS A 422 14.60 22.24 -14.88
CA LYS A 422 15.53 23.37 -14.72
C LYS A 422 15.06 24.33 -13.64
N ALA A 423 13.76 24.60 -13.56
CA ALA A 423 13.19 25.44 -12.51
C ALA A 423 13.42 24.80 -11.13
N ALA A 424 13.12 23.52 -10.98
CA ALA A 424 13.35 22.77 -9.74
C ALA A 424 14.81 22.75 -9.31
N GLN A 425 15.74 22.45 -10.23
CA GLN A 425 17.17 22.47 -9.92
C GLN A 425 17.62 23.87 -9.49
N THR A 426 17.12 24.92 -10.14
CA THR A 426 17.41 26.31 -9.74
C THR A 426 16.93 26.60 -8.30
N MET A 427 15.76 26.09 -7.92
CA MET A 427 15.22 26.26 -6.58
C MET A 427 16.02 25.50 -5.53
N VAL A 428 16.38 24.24 -5.78
CA VAL A 428 17.25 23.45 -4.90
C VAL A 428 18.58 24.18 -4.70
N ASP A 429 19.25 24.59 -5.78
CA ASP A 429 20.52 25.30 -5.73
C ASP A 429 20.41 26.61 -4.91
N GLU A 430 19.26 27.30 -4.97
CA GLU A 430 19.04 28.54 -4.23
C GLU A 430 18.80 28.30 -2.74
N PHE A 431 18.09 27.23 -2.37
CA PHE A 431 17.94 26.84 -0.97
C PHE A 431 19.27 26.37 -0.37
N GLU A 432 20.05 25.57 -1.10
CA GLU A 432 21.36 25.08 -0.66
C GLU A 432 22.35 26.23 -0.42
N LYS A 433 22.37 27.25 -1.30
CA LYS A 433 23.19 28.47 -1.09
C LYS A 433 22.84 29.21 0.21
N GLN A 434 21.60 29.08 0.67
CA GLN A 434 21.13 29.67 1.93
C GLN A 434 21.38 28.75 3.14
N GLY A 435 22.01 27.59 2.94
CA GLY A 435 22.28 26.58 3.97
C GLY A 435 21.04 25.78 4.37
N ILE A 436 20.02 25.75 3.51
CA ILE A 436 18.80 24.96 3.73
C ILE A 436 19.00 23.60 3.08
N ASN A 437 18.78 22.54 3.87
CA ASN A 437 19.01 21.15 3.45
C ASN A 437 17.74 20.28 3.53
N LYS A 438 16.56 20.92 3.60
CA LYS A 438 15.25 20.25 3.59
C LYS A 438 14.38 20.95 2.58
N VAL A 439 13.99 20.26 1.52
CA VAL A 439 13.31 20.85 0.37
C VAL A 439 12.05 20.06 0.02
N MET A 440 10.92 20.76 0.00
CA MET A 440 9.62 20.25 -0.44
C MET A 440 9.21 20.92 -1.76
N ALA A 441 8.94 20.11 -2.78
CA ALA A 441 8.29 20.54 -4.00
C ALA A 441 6.77 20.31 -3.87
N VAL A 442 5.98 21.35 -4.15
CA VAL A 442 4.51 21.26 -4.26
C VAL A 442 4.18 21.33 -5.74
N THR A 443 3.68 20.26 -6.33
CA THR A 443 3.66 20.11 -7.79
C THR A 443 2.27 19.80 -8.32
N HIS A 444 1.97 20.37 -9.48
CA HIS A 444 0.80 20.05 -10.28
C HIS A 444 1.24 19.63 -11.68
N ILE A 445 2.01 18.53 -11.74
CA ILE A 445 2.62 18.00 -12.97
C ILE A 445 2.31 16.52 -13.22
N GLY A 446 1.46 15.91 -12.38
CA GLY A 446 1.08 14.50 -12.48
C GLY A 446 2.10 13.55 -11.84
N TYR A 447 1.61 12.48 -11.24
CA TYR A 447 2.46 11.44 -10.63
C TYR A 447 3.25 10.65 -11.68
N ASP A 448 2.54 10.07 -12.66
CA ASP A 448 3.08 9.27 -13.76
C ASP A 448 2.37 9.53 -15.11
N ASP A 449 1.84 10.75 -15.28
CA ASP A 449 0.94 11.10 -16.38
C ASP A 449 1.63 11.12 -17.76
N ASN A 450 2.49 12.10 -18.01
CA ASN A 450 3.11 12.30 -19.32
C ASN A 450 4.64 12.46 -19.25
N PRO A 451 5.42 11.36 -19.30
CA PRO A 451 6.88 11.43 -19.24
C PRO A 451 7.54 12.17 -20.40
N ALA A 452 6.80 12.52 -21.46
CA ALA A 452 7.32 13.37 -22.52
C ALA A 452 7.25 14.87 -22.19
N VAL A 453 6.43 15.27 -21.22
CA VAL A 453 6.20 16.67 -20.83
C VAL A 453 6.65 16.90 -19.40
N ASP A 454 5.92 16.37 -18.42
CA ASP A 454 6.27 16.43 -17.01
C ASP A 454 5.63 15.29 -16.18
N ASN A 455 6.24 14.98 -15.02
CA ASN A 455 5.69 14.18 -13.92
C ASN A 455 6.64 14.13 -12.71
N ASP A 456 6.09 13.76 -11.57
CA ASP A 456 6.77 13.71 -10.27
C ASP A 456 7.83 12.60 -10.19
N LEU A 457 7.61 11.42 -10.79
CA LEU A 457 8.61 10.34 -10.80
C LEU A 457 9.90 10.77 -11.53
N MET A 458 9.75 11.44 -12.67
CA MET A 458 10.88 11.97 -13.44
C MET A 458 11.52 13.16 -12.73
N LEU A 459 10.73 14.05 -12.11
CA LEU A 459 11.26 15.14 -11.29
C LEU A 459 12.18 14.58 -10.19
N ALA A 460 11.68 13.62 -9.41
CA ALA A 460 12.42 13.00 -8.32
C ALA A 460 13.70 12.31 -8.80
N ALA A 461 13.65 11.65 -9.97
CA ALA A 461 14.83 10.97 -10.54
C ALA A 461 15.82 11.93 -11.22
N ALA A 462 15.39 13.10 -11.67
CA ALA A 462 16.24 14.05 -12.39
C ALA A 462 16.89 15.09 -11.48
N VAL A 463 16.22 15.51 -10.40
CA VAL A 463 16.66 16.58 -9.51
C VAL A 463 17.10 15.99 -8.17
N THR A 464 18.39 16.15 -7.86
CA THR A 464 18.94 15.79 -6.55
C THR A 464 18.68 16.93 -5.58
N GLY A 465 18.45 16.63 -4.29
CA GLY A 465 18.20 17.64 -3.25
C GLY A 465 16.72 17.98 -3.01
N ILE A 466 15.78 17.31 -3.68
CA ILE A 466 14.36 17.32 -3.30
C ILE A 466 14.09 16.15 -2.35
N ASP A 467 13.58 16.43 -1.16
CA ASP A 467 13.28 15.41 -0.14
C ASP A 467 11.82 14.95 -0.20
N VAL A 468 10.90 15.88 -0.45
CA VAL A 468 9.46 15.62 -0.50
C VAL A 468 8.84 16.23 -1.76
N ILE A 469 7.97 15.47 -2.42
CA ILE A 469 7.08 15.94 -3.48
C ILE A 469 5.64 15.72 -3.03
N VAL A 470 4.88 16.79 -2.97
CA VAL A 470 3.43 16.79 -2.75
C VAL A 470 2.76 17.11 -4.08
N GLY A 471 2.24 16.07 -4.75
CA GLY A 471 1.76 16.14 -6.14
C GLY A 471 0.25 16.30 -6.33
N GLY A 472 -0.14 16.53 -7.58
CA GLY A 472 -1.52 16.72 -8.07
C GLY A 472 -1.66 16.36 -9.56
N HIS A 473 -2.72 16.83 -10.23
CA HIS A 473 -3.01 16.70 -11.67
C HIS A 473 -3.57 15.34 -12.12
N SER A 474 -2.82 14.27 -11.86
CA SER A 474 -3.15 12.92 -12.37
C SER A 474 -4.25 12.18 -11.59
N HIS A 475 -4.79 12.82 -10.56
CA HIS A 475 -5.77 12.27 -9.62
C HIS A 475 -5.34 10.93 -9.02
N THR A 476 -4.05 10.73 -8.78
CA THR A 476 -3.53 9.45 -8.30
C THR A 476 -3.81 9.28 -6.82
N GLN A 477 -4.45 8.15 -6.45
CA GLN A 477 -4.59 7.75 -5.06
C GLN A 477 -3.34 6.98 -4.62
N LEU A 478 -2.50 7.60 -3.78
CA LEU A 478 -1.36 6.93 -3.17
C LEU A 478 -1.68 6.57 -1.71
N ASP A 479 -2.13 5.32 -1.48
CA ASP A 479 -2.46 4.83 -0.12
C ASP A 479 -1.26 4.87 0.84
N LYS A 480 -0.04 4.89 0.29
CA LYS A 480 1.23 5.03 1.01
C LYS A 480 2.20 5.89 0.20
N PRO A 481 3.16 6.57 0.85
CA PRO A 481 4.19 7.32 0.14
C PRO A 481 5.02 6.44 -0.80
N VAL A 482 5.39 7.01 -1.95
CA VAL A 482 6.27 6.36 -2.95
C VAL A 482 7.67 6.92 -2.80
N ILE A 483 8.69 6.05 -2.88
CA ILE A 483 10.10 6.43 -2.67
C ILE A 483 10.88 6.29 -3.97
N VAL A 484 11.55 7.39 -4.36
CA VAL A 484 12.50 7.42 -5.46
C VAL A 484 13.89 7.65 -4.90
N ASN A 485 14.69 6.59 -4.87
CA ASN A 485 16.08 6.60 -4.38
C ASN A 485 17.11 6.35 -5.48
N LYS A 486 16.71 6.47 -6.75
CA LYS A 486 17.58 6.33 -7.91
C LYS A 486 17.44 7.50 -8.86
N ASP A 487 18.56 7.92 -9.42
CA ASP A 487 18.58 8.93 -10.47
C ASP A 487 18.10 8.35 -11.82
N SER A 488 17.98 9.22 -12.82
CA SER A 488 17.56 8.85 -14.18
C SER A 488 18.49 7.83 -14.89
N LYS A 489 19.67 7.56 -14.33
CA LYS A 489 20.64 6.56 -14.82
C LYS A 489 20.66 5.29 -13.97
N GLY A 490 19.80 5.22 -12.94
CA GLY A 490 19.71 4.09 -12.01
C GLY A 490 20.77 4.07 -10.92
N VAL A 491 21.49 5.19 -10.70
CA VAL A 491 22.47 5.35 -9.63
C VAL A 491 21.73 5.71 -8.34
N GLU A 492 22.10 5.07 -7.22
CA GLU A 492 21.51 5.38 -5.90
C GLU A 492 21.74 6.86 -5.54
N LYS A 493 20.71 7.50 -4.99
CA LYS A 493 20.71 8.87 -4.49
C LYS A 493 19.95 8.94 -3.16
N ASP A 494 20.02 10.08 -2.49
CA ASP A 494 19.17 10.33 -1.31
C ASP A 494 17.68 10.22 -1.69
N PRO A 495 16.85 9.60 -0.84
CA PRO A 495 15.48 9.27 -1.18
C PRO A 495 14.59 10.51 -1.26
N THR A 496 13.76 10.58 -2.29
CA THR A 496 12.65 11.54 -2.41
C THR A 496 11.33 10.82 -2.12
N VAL A 497 10.54 11.38 -1.21
CA VAL A 497 9.22 10.88 -0.82
C VAL A 497 8.13 11.59 -1.63
N ILE A 498 7.26 10.83 -2.29
CA ILE A 498 6.16 11.36 -3.14
C ILE A 498 4.82 10.96 -2.54
N VAL A 499 3.91 11.93 -2.43
CA VAL A 499 2.53 11.74 -1.95
C VAL A 499 1.51 12.48 -2.82
N GLN A 500 0.30 11.93 -2.92
CA GLN A 500 -0.86 12.52 -3.61
C GLN A 500 -2.16 11.97 -3.00
N ALA A 501 -3.20 12.80 -2.91
CA ALA A 501 -4.43 12.52 -2.16
C ALA A 501 -5.67 12.34 -3.06
N TYR A 502 -5.52 11.63 -4.19
CA TYR A 502 -6.59 11.35 -5.15
C TYR A 502 -7.19 12.65 -5.73
N GLN A 503 -8.50 12.89 -5.56
CA GLN A 503 -9.22 14.04 -6.12
C GLN A 503 -10.47 14.38 -5.29
N TYR A 504 -11.07 15.52 -5.58
CA TYR A 504 -12.41 15.96 -5.18
C TYR A 504 -12.64 16.00 -3.67
N SER A 505 -11.59 16.26 -2.89
CA SER A 505 -11.64 16.19 -1.43
C SER A 505 -12.18 14.85 -0.90
N GLU A 506 -11.93 13.74 -1.59
CA GLU A 506 -12.24 12.40 -1.06
C GLU A 506 -11.36 12.04 0.13
N PHE A 507 -10.12 12.54 0.13
CA PHE A 507 -9.13 12.32 1.19
C PHE A 507 -8.45 13.62 1.64
N LEU A 508 -8.02 13.65 2.89
CA LEU A 508 -6.94 14.49 3.37
C LEU A 508 -5.69 13.60 3.46
N GLY A 509 -4.65 13.92 2.69
CA GLY A 509 -3.37 13.21 2.79
C GLY A 509 -2.57 13.71 3.99
N THR A 510 -1.84 12.80 4.64
CA THR A 510 -0.94 13.12 5.75
C THR A 510 0.40 12.45 5.53
N LEU A 511 1.48 13.15 5.86
CA LEU A 511 2.85 12.69 5.73
C LEU A 511 3.68 13.20 6.91
N GLU A 512 4.40 12.32 7.57
CA GLU A 512 5.50 12.63 8.48
C GLU A 512 6.82 12.17 7.87
N VAL A 513 7.84 13.03 7.90
CA VAL A 513 9.17 12.73 7.38
C VAL A 513 10.21 13.10 8.42
N ASP A 514 11.00 12.13 8.82
CA ASP A 514 12.09 12.29 9.77
C ASP A 514 13.39 12.58 9.03
N PHE A 515 14.10 13.61 9.50
CA PHE A 515 15.36 14.06 8.94
C PHE A 515 16.50 13.89 9.94
N ASP A 516 17.67 13.49 9.43
CA ASP A 516 18.92 13.63 10.18
C ASP A 516 19.43 15.09 10.18
N LYS A 517 20.50 15.32 10.94
CA LYS A 517 21.20 16.60 11.07
C LYS A 517 21.68 17.18 9.74
N ASP A 518 22.00 16.32 8.77
CA ASP A 518 22.54 16.69 7.47
C ASP A 518 21.43 16.95 6.45
N GLY A 519 20.16 16.72 6.83
CA GLY A 519 18.99 16.98 5.99
C GLY A 519 18.51 15.77 5.21
N LYS A 520 19.01 14.57 5.50
CA LYS A 520 18.59 13.36 4.79
C LYS A 520 17.34 12.77 5.43
N VAL A 521 16.42 12.31 4.58
CA VAL A 521 15.27 11.53 5.02
C VAL A 521 15.72 10.17 5.56
N ILE A 522 15.38 9.88 6.81
CA ILE A 522 15.73 8.63 7.51
C ILE A 522 14.52 7.76 7.84
N ALA A 523 13.33 8.35 7.91
CA ALA A 523 12.06 7.63 8.01
C ALA A 523 10.91 8.47 7.43
N HIS A 524 9.82 7.80 7.07
CA HIS A 524 8.59 8.46 6.63
C HIS A 524 7.36 7.60 6.93
N GLU A 525 6.25 8.24 7.24
CA GLU A 525 4.95 7.59 7.40
C GLU A 525 3.87 8.47 6.76
N GLY A 526 2.98 7.88 5.96
CA GLY A 526 1.90 8.63 5.33
C GLY A 526 0.65 7.80 5.14
N ALA A 527 -0.49 8.49 5.12
CA ALA A 527 -1.81 7.88 5.05
C ALA A 527 -2.81 8.84 4.39
N LEU A 528 -3.95 8.28 3.96
CA LEU A 528 -5.10 9.03 3.48
C LEU A 528 -6.25 8.94 4.49
N ILE A 529 -6.69 10.09 4.99
CA ILE A 529 -7.86 10.19 5.86
C ILE A 529 -9.11 10.36 4.99
N PRO A 530 -10.07 9.41 4.99
CA PRO A 530 -11.29 9.55 4.19
C PRO A 530 -12.17 10.68 4.71
N ILE A 531 -12.45 11.68 3.86
CA ILE A 531 -13.27 12.84 4.24
C ILE A 531 -14.73 12.46 4.43
N LYS A 532 -15.25 11.51 3.64
CA LYS A 532 -16.65 11.06 3.73
C LYS A 532 -17.05 10.57 5.13
N ASP A 533 -16.09 10.01 5.89
CA ASP A 533 -16.30 9.40 7.20
C ASP A 533 -16.27 10.43 8.34
N GLN A 534 -15.88 11.67 8.03
CA GLN A 534 -15.83 12.77 8.99
C GLN A 534 -17.21 13.38 9.24
N LYS A 535 -17.35 13.99 10.41
CA LYS A 535 -18.48 14.86 10.73
C LYS A 535 -18.24 16.25 10.16
N ASP A 536 -19.31 16.98 9.93
CA ASP A 536 -19.22 18.36 9.50
C ASP A 536 -18.82 19.27 10.67
N ASP A 537 -17.88 20.19 10.42
CA ASP A 537 -17.56 21.29 11.33
C ASP A 537 -18.66 22.36 11.33
N GLU A 538 -19.13 22.78 12.51
CA GLU A 538 -20.27 23.71 12.63
C GLU A 538 -19.98 25.12 12.10
N GLU A 539 -18.73 25.59 12.18
CA GLU A 539 -18.33 26.91 11.67
C GLU A 539 -18.25 26.87 10.15
N ALA A 540 -17.64 25.81 9.61
CA ALA A 540 -17.57 25.57 8.18
C ALA A 540 -18.96 25.36 7.55
N LEU A 541 -19.90 24.70 8.26
CA LEU A 541 -21.28 24.55 7.80
C LEU A 541 -21.96 25.91 7.60
N LYS A 542 -21.81 26.83 8.56
CA LYS A 542 -22.35 28.19 8.44
C LYS A 542 -21.70 28.95 7.30
N LEU A 543 -20.39 28.74 7.08
CA LEU A 543 -19.66 29.34 5.97
C LEU A 543 -20.14 28.81 4.62
N ILE A 544 -20.41 27.51 4.47
CA ILE A 544 -20.89 26.95 3.20
C ILE A 544 -22.38 27.21 2.96
N GLU A 545 -23.18 27.45 4.01
CA GLU A 545 -24.62 27.71 3.90
C GLU A 545 -24.93 28.94 3.03
N LYS A 546 -24.14 30.02 3.13
CA LYS A 546 -24.29 31.22 2.28
C LYS A 546 -24.14 30.94 0.79
N TYR A 547 -23.32 29.96 0.43
CA TYR A 547 -23.08 29.58 -0.97
C TYR A 547 -24.05 28.51 -1.43
N SER A 548 -24.21 27.44 -0.64
CA SER A 548 -25.08 26.31 -0.96
C SER A 548 -26.55 26.72 -1.13
N THR A 549 -27.01 27.78 -0.44
CA THR A 549 -28.36 28.32 -0.65
C THR A 549 -28.54 28.89 -2.05
N ILE A 550 -27.55 29.66 -2.55
CA ILE A 550 -27.57 30.23 -3.89
C ILE A 550 -27.41 29.11 -4.94
N VAL A 551 -26.53 28.13 -4.70
CA VAL A 551 -26.37 26.97 -5.60
C VAL A 551 -27.69 26.21 -5.73
N LYS A 552 -28.38 25.91 -4.63
CA LYS A 552 -29.70 25.25 -4.65
C LYS A 552 -30.76 26.07 -5.38
N GLU A 553 -30.71 27.40 -5.23
CA GLU A 553 -31.59 28.29 -5.99
C GLU A 553 -31.30 28.19 -7.49
N VAL A 554 -30.03 28.24 -7.88
CA VAL A 554 -29.59 28.10 -9.28
C VAL A 554 -29.96 26.76 -9.85
N GLU A 555 -29.72 25.66 -9.13
CA GLU A 555 -30.13 24.30 -9.52
C GLU A 555 -31.63 24.23 -9.81
N SER A 556 -32.45 24.95 -9.03
CA SER A 556 -33.91 24.97 -9.17
C SER A 556 -34.42 25.90 -10.27
N LYS A 557 -33.56 26.72 -10.90
CA LYS A 557 -33.99 27.63 -11.96
C LYS A 557 -34.35 26.86 -13.22
N GLU A 558 -35.55 27.12 -13.73
CA GLU A 558 -35.98 26.64 -15.03
C GLU A 558 -35.15 27.30 -16.14
N ILE A 559 -34.72 26.54 -17.13
CA ILE A 559 -33.96 27.03 -18.29
C ILE A 559 -34.87 27.60 -19.40
N GLY A 560 -36.17 27.75 -19.11
CA GLY A 560 -37.17 28.25 -20.07
C GLY A 560 -37.62 27.21 -21.11
N VAL A 561 -37.27 25.93 -20.92
CA VAL A 561 -37.60 24.83 -21.83
C VAL A 561 -38.46 23.80 -21.09
N THR A 562 -39.50 23.30 -21.75
CA THR A 562 -40.42 22.29 -21.20
C THR A 562 -40.42 21.07 -22.10
N THR A 563 -40.31 19.88 -21.52
CA THR A 563 -40.48 18.61 -22.25
C THR A 563 -41.84 17.99 -21.94
N ASP A 564 -42.58 17.59 -22.98
CA ASP A 564 -43.92 16.98 -22.86
C ASP A 564 -43.88 15.52 -22.36
N LYS A 565 -42.71 14.89 -22.41
CA LYS A 565 -42.47 13.49 -22.05
C LYS A 565 -41.14 13.36 -21.31
N ASP A 566 -41.01 12.27 -20.56
CA ASP A 566 -39.73 11.89 -19.97
C ASP A 566 -38.69 11.66 -21.07
N LEU A 567 -37.53 12.32 -20.94
CA LEU A 567 -36.34 12.02 -21.72
C LEU A 567 -35.59 10.90 -21.01
N GLU A 568 -35.99 9.67 -21.34
CA GLU A 568 -35.56 8.47 -20.62
C GLU A 568 -34.05 8.20 -20.73
N ASN A 569 -33.50 7.65 -19.64
CA ASN A 569 -32.17 7.05 -19.57
C ASN A 569 -32.27 5.56 -19.22
N PRO A 570 -32.70 4.71 -20.17
CA PRO A 570 -33.02 3.33 -19.89
C PRO A 570 -31.77 2.48 -19.60
N ARG A 571 -31.94 1.42 -18.79
CA ARG A 571 -30.89 0.45 -18.42
C ARG A 571 -31.44 -0.97 -18.45
N LEU A 572 -30.60 -1.97 -18.71
CA LEU A 572 -31.04 -3.34 -18.99
C LEU A 572 -31.77 -4.06 -17.86
N SER A 573 -31.64 -3.64 -16.60
CA SER A 573 -32.35 -4.27 -15.47
C SER A 573 -32.29 -5.82 -15.45
N GLY A 574 -31.23 -6.42 -16.00
CA GLY A 574 -31.03 -7.87 -16.11
C GLY A 574 -31.64 -8.56 -17.35
N ASP A 575 -32.24 -7.82 -18.28
CA ASP A 575 -32.88 -8.31 -19.49
C ASP A 575 -32.28 -7.68 -20.76
N ASP A 576 -31.51 -8.49 -21.51
CA ASP A 576 -30.83 -8.07 -22.74
C ASP A 576 -31.78 -7.73 -23.90
N SER A 577 -33.10 -7.92 -23.74
CA SER A 577 -34.11 -7.47 -24.72
C SER A 577 -34.56 -6.02 -24.53
N GLN A 578 -34.37 -5.44 -23.35
CA GLN A 578 -34.79 -4.05 -23.04
C GLN A 578 -33.86 -3.02 -23.69
N SER A 579 -34.34 -1.79 -23.87
CA SER A 579 -33.51 -0.68 -24.33
C SER A 579 -32.51 -0.27 -23.26
N SER A 580 -31.36 0.25 -23.67
CA SER A 580 -30.42 0.89 -22.75
C SER A 580 -29.64 2.01 -23.42
N VAL A 581 -29.40 3.12 -22.71
CA VAL A 581 -28.51 4.20 -23.16
C VAL A 581 -27.09 3.70 -23.49
N ARG A 582 -26.74 2.51 -22.98
CA ARG A 582 -25.43 1.87 -23.13
C ARG A 582 -25.40 0.79 -24.23
N LYS A 583 -26.43 0.71 -25.07
CA LYS A 583 -26.45 -0.19 -26.24
C LYS A 583 -27.38 0.23 -27.37
N ASN A 584 -28.29 1.16 -27.14
CA ASN A 584 -29.29 1.64 -28.08
C ASN A 584 -29.17 3.16 -28.21
N GLU A 585 -29.51 3.67 -29.39
CA GLU A 585 -29.80 5.10 -29.60
C GLU A 585 -30.91 5.55 -28.64
N THR A 586 -30.76 6.73 -28.04
CA THR A 586 -31.78 7.37 -27.20
C THR A 586 -32.00 8.81 -27.62
N ILE A 587 -33.20 9.33 -27.34
CA ILE A 587 -33.56 10.73 -27.62
C ILE A 587 -32.57 11.68 -26.91
N LEU A 588 -32.30 11.43 -25.62
CA LEU A 588 -31.40 12.27 -24.84
C LEU A 588 -29.95 12.21 -25.37
N GLY A 589 -29.47 11.04 -25.79
CA GLY A 589 -28.15 10.91 -26.43
C GLY A 589 -28.05 11.67 -27.76
N ASN A 590 -29.13 11.68 -28.54
CA ASN A 590 -29.21 12.48 -29.77
C ASN A 590 -29.16 13.98 -29.47
N ILE A 591 -29.96 14.46 -28.50
CA ILE A 591 -29.96 15.88 -28.10
C ILE A 591 -28.56 16.32 -27.65
N ILE A 592 -27.92 15.55 -26.77
CA ILE A 592 -26.56 15.86 -26.28
C ILE A 592 -25.58 15.97 -27.46
N THR A 593 -25.56 14.98 -28.33
CA THR A 593 -24.62 14.97 -29.47
C THR A 593 -24.94 16.05 -30.51
N ASP A 594 -26.21 16.44 -30.68
CA ASP A 594 -26.58 17.57 -31.53
C ASP A 594 -26.00 18.88 -31.00
N GLY A 595 -26.12 19.11 -29.68
CA GLY A 595 -25.51 20.25 -29.00
C GLY A 595 -23.99 20.28 -29.17
N MET A 596 -23.33 19.15 -28.90
CA MET A 596 -21.89 18.98 -29.12
C MET A 596 -21.47 19.31 -30.55
N LEU A 597 -22.19 18.78 -31.55
CA LEU A 597 -21.88 19.03 -32.96
C LEU A 597 -22.10 20.50 -33.35
N ALA A 598 -23.22 21.07 -32.94
CA ALA A 598 -23.57 22.46 -33.23
C ALA A 598 -22.55 23.43 -32.61
N LYS A 599 -22.14 23.18 -31.36
CA LYS A 599 -21.13 23.97 -30.66
C LYS A 599 -19.75 23.80 -31.28
N ALA A 600 -19.29 22.57 -31.49
CA ALA A 600 -17.97 22.30 -32.08
C ALA A 600 -17.81 22.93 -33.47
N LYS A 601 -18.86 22.92 -34.30
CA LYS A 601 -18.85 23.56 -35.64
C LYS A 601 -18.68 25.07 -35.61
N LYS A 602 -18.96 25.75 -34.49
CA LYS A 602 -18.66 27.19 -34.32
C LYS A 602 -17.17 27.45 -34.20
N TYR A 603 -16.38 26.47 -33.74
CA TYR A 603 -14.94 26.55 -33.55
C TYR A 603 -14.18 25.94 -34.73
N ASP A 604 -14.64 24.79 -35.24
CA ASP A 604 -14.11 24.19 -36.45
C ASP A 604 -15.25 23.68 -37.35
N ALA A 605 -15.47 24.38 -38.46
CA ALA A 605 -16.49 24.02 -39.44
C ALA A 605 -16.24 22.66 -40.13
N LYS A 606 -15.03 22.07 -39.98
CA LYS A 606 -14.69 20.74 -40.51
C LYS A 606 -15.22 19.60 -39.66
N VAL A 607 -15.72 19.86 -38.45
CA VAL A 607 -16.27 18.82 -37.57
C VAL A 607 -17.46 18.14 -38.25
N ILE A 608 -17.34 16.85 -38.55
CA ILE A 608 -18.37 16.09 -39.27
C ILE A 608 -19.37 15.40 -38.35
N MET A 609 -18.93 14.98 -37.15
CA MET A 609 -19.72 14.16 -36.23
C MET A 609 -19.39 14.52 -34.78
N ALA A 610 -20.34 14.32 -33.88
CA ALA A 610 -20.12 14.39 -32.44
C ALA A 610 -20.50 13.08 -31.78
N LEU A 611 -19.69 12.64 -30.81
CA LEU A 611 -19.78 11.33 -30.16
C LEU A 611 -19.87 11.49 -28.64
N GLN A 612 -20.86 10.85 -28.02
CA GLN A 612 -21.05 10.84 -26.57
C GLN A 612 -21.15 9.40 -26.07
N ASN A 613 -20.27 8.99 -25.15
CA ASN A 613 -20.38 7.70 -24.50
C ASN A 613 -21.63 7.65 -23.60
N GLY A 614 -22.41 6.57 -23.68
CA GLY A 614 -23.63 6.36 -22.89
C GLY A 614 -23.35 6.22 -21.39
N GLY A 615 -22.11 5.92 -21.00
CA GLY A 615 -21.61 5.95 -19.64
C GLY A 615 -21.60 7.35 -19.03
N GLY A 616 -21.43 8.38 -19.87
CA GLY A 616 -21.46 9.79 -19.50
C GLY A 616 -22.88 10.35 -19.29
N ILE A 617 -23.93 9.69 -19.78
CA ILE A 617 -25.33 10.11 -19.63
C ILE A 617 -25.90 9.45 -18.36
N ARG A 618 -26.14 10.24 -17.31
CA ARG A 618 -26.29 9.70 -15.95
C ARG A 618 -27.70 9.66 -15.41
N SER A 619 -28.58 10.52 -15.92
CA SER A 619 -29.97 10.60 -15.48
C SER A 619 -30.90 10.78 -16.67
N ASP A 620 -32.17 10.48 -16.45
CA ASP A 620 -33.28 10.94 -17.26
C ASP A 620 -33.70 12.37 -16.87
N ILE A 621 -34.52 13.01 -17.71
CA ILE A 621 -35.21 14.27 -17.39
C ILE A 621 -36.72 14.00 -17.43
N LYS A 622 -37.44 14.40 -16.39
CA LYS A 622 -38.89 14.18 -16.28
C LYS A 622 -39.68 15.17 -17.13
N ALA A 623 -40.88 14.74 -17.55
CA ALA A 623 -41.84 15.63 -18.19
C ALA A 623 -42.13 16.87 -17.32
N GLY A 624 -42.10 18.04 -17.93
CA GLY A 624 -42.23 19.33 -17.24
C GLY A 624 -41.14 20.34 -17.62
N PRO A 625 -41.10 21.49 -16.93
CA PRO A 625 -40.03 22.47 -17.06
C PRO A 625 -38.68 21.84 -16.70
N ILE A 626 -37.68 22.05 -17.54
CA ILE A 626 -36.32 21.57 -17.34
C ILE A 626 -35.57 22.60 -16.50
N THR A 627 -34.87 22.15 -15.47
CA THR A 627 -34.07 22.99 -14.57
C THR A 627 -32.57 22.88 -14.87
N VAL A 628 -31.77 23.83 -14.35
CA VAL A 628 -30.31 23.73 -14.40
C VAL A 628 -29.82 22.44 -13.71
N GLY A 629 -30.43 22.09 -12.58
CA GLY A 629 -30.13 20.87 -11.84
C GLY A 629 -30.39 19.60 -12.66
N ASP A 630 -31.47 19.57 -13.47
CA ASP A 630 -31.74 18.45 -14.38
C ASP A 630 -30.61 18.27 -15.39
N VAL A 631 -30.17 19.36 -16.04
CA VAL A 631 -29.11 19.34 -17.06
C VAL A 631 -27.78 18.84 -16.47
N ILE A 632 -27.42 19.35 -15.29
CA ILE A 632 -26.20 18.93 -14.58
C ILE A 632 -26.30 17.46 -14.15
N THR A 633 -27.45 17.03 -13.66
CA THR A 633 -27.65 15.62 -13.24
C THR A 633 -27.54 14.65 -14.42
N VAL A 634 -27.87 15.09 -15.64
CA VAL A 634 -27.63 14.30 -16.86
C VAL A 634 -26.14 14.18 -17.19
N LEU A 635 -25.37 15.26 -17.08
CA LEU A 635 -23.92 15.31 -17.37
C LEU A 635 -23.12 15.83 -16.15
N PRO A 636 -22.99 15.02 -15.07
CA PRO A 636 -22.55 15.50 -13.76
C PRO A 636 -21.03 15.50 -13.57
N PHE A 637 -20.27 15.12 -14.59
CA PHE A 637 -18.82 14.93 -14.47
C PHE A 637 -18.01 16.18 -14.82
N GLY A 638 -18.68 17.25 -15.28
CA GLY A 638 -18.00 18.48 -15.68
C GLY A 638 -16.98 18.25 -16.80
N ASN A 639 -17.28 17.37 -17.77
CA ASN A 639 -16.38 17.22 -18.91
C ASN A 639 -16.44 18.47 -19.78
N THR A 640 -15.41 18.64 -20.58
CA THR A 640 -15.33 19.65 -21.63
C THR A 640 -15.56 19.04 -23.01
N LEU A 641 -16.00 19.87 -23.96
CA LEU A 641 -16.12 19.50 -25.37
C LEU A 641 -14.75 19.55 -26.04
N ALA A 642 -14.30 18.43 -26.60
CA ALA A 642 -13.05 18.34 -27.34
C ALA A 642 -13.31 18.05 -28.83
N THR A 643 -12.40 18.52 -29.69
CA THR A 643 -12.34 18.16 -31.12
C THR A 643 -11.11 17.30 -31.40
N MET A 644 -11.20 16.39 -32.36
CA MET A 644 -10.17 15.39 -32.64
C MET A 644 -9.99 15.18 -34.14
N GLU A 645 -8.75 15.26 -34.60
CA GLU A 645 -8.37 14.81 -35.95
C GLU A 645 -8.18 13.28 -35.96
N ILE A 646 -9.03 12.58 -36.70
CA ILE A 646 -9.13 11.11 -36.70
C ILE A 646 -9.16 10.53 -38.11
N SER A 647 -8.46 9.41 -38.35
CA SER A 647 -8.58 8.68 -39.61
C SER A 647 -9.91 7.93 -39.70
N GLY A 648 -10.42 7.68 -40.90
CA GLY A 648 -11.64 6.86 -41.07
C GLY A 648 -11.49 5.45 -40.47
N ALA A 649 -10.30 4.87 -40.54
CA ALA A 649 -9.99 3.58 -39.94
C ALA A 649 -10.06 3.62 -38.41
N ASP A 650 -9.55 4.68 -37.78
CA ASP A 650 -9.60 4.86 -36.33
C ASP A 650 -11.03 5.15 -35.84
N LEU A 651 -11.81 5.93 -36.61
CA LEU A 651 -13.23 6.16 -36.31
C LEU A 651 -14.03 4.85 -36.37
N LYS A 652 -13.73 3.99 -37.35
CA LYS A 652 -14.30 2.64 -37.43
C LYS A 652 -13.90 1.78 -36.23
N ALA A 653 -12.62 1.79 -35.84
CA ALA A 653 -12.15 1.07 -34.66
C ALA A 653 -12.85 1.55 -33.37
N ALA A 654 -13.12 2.85 -33.24
CA ALA A 654 -13.89 3.40 -32.13
C ALA A 654 -15.33 2.83 -32.11
N PHE A 655 -16.02 2.77 -33.25
CA PHE A 655 -17.34 2.14 -33.29
C PHE A 655 -17.31 0.62 -33.03
N GLU A 656 -16.24 -0.08 -33.40
CA GLU A 656 -16.06 -1.48 -32.99
C GLU A 656 -15.96 -1.63 -31.46
N ILE A 657 -15.25 -0.71 -30.79
CA ILE A 657 -15.19 -0.65 -29.33
C ILE A 657 -16.58 -0.35 -28.74
N SER A 658 -17.32 0.61 -29.32
CA SER A 658 -18.69 0.96 -28.92
C SER A 658 -19.60 -0.28 -28.91
N PHE A 659 -19.52 -1.11 -29.96
CA PHE A 659 -20.36 -2.29 -30.12
C PHE A 659 -19.81 -3.57 -29.48
N LYS A 660 -18.62 -3.56 -28.84
CA LYS A 660 -17.93 -4.78 -28.37
C LYS A 660 -18.77 -5.69 -27.47
N SER A 661 -19.59 -5.11 -26.59
CA SER A 661 -20.37 -5.85 -25.60
C SER A 661 -21.78 -6.22 -26.06
N TYR A 662 -22.24 -5.72 -27.21
CA TYR A 662 -23.62 -5.93 -27.69
C TYR A 662 -23.98 -7.43 -27.76
N PRO A 663 -25.16 -7.86 -27.28
CA PRO A 663 -26.32 -7.07 -26.82
C PRO A 663 -26.27 -6.61 -25.34
N LYS A 664 -25.17 -6.81 -24.62
CA LYS A 664 -24.99 -6.30 -23.26
C LYS A 664 -24.62 -4.81 -23.27
N GLU A 665 -24.78 -4.16 -22.12
CA GLU A 665 -24.38 -2.76 -21.95
C GLU A 665 -22.88 -2.57 -22.10
N ASN A 666 -22.51 -1.45 -22.71
CA ASN A 666 -21.18 -0.90 -22.74
C ASN A 666 -21.25 0.57 -22.30
N GLY A 667 -20.53 0.95 -21.23
CA GLY A 667 -20.39 2.37 -20.87
C GLY A 667 -19.88 3.20 -22.05
N GLY A 668 -18.97 2.62 -22.82
CA GLY A 668 -18.45 3.23 -24.04
C GLY A 668 -19.40 3.26 -25.24
N PHE A 669 -20.65 2.82 -25.16
CA PHE A 669 -21.55 2.88 -26.34
C PHE A 669 -21.71 4.35 -26.81
N LEU A 670 -21.37 4.64 -28.06
CA LEU A 670 -21.37 6.00 -28.61
C LEU A 670 -22.73 6.36 -29.19
N HIS A 671 -23.38 7.36 -28.59
CA HIS A 671 -24.40 8.17 -29.25
C HIS A 671 -23.75 9.07 -30.30
N VAL A 672 -24.51 9.47 -31.31
CA VAL A 672 -23.94 10.14 -32.48
C VAL A 672 -24.84 11.25 -33.04
N ALA A 673 -24.20 12.34 -33.48
CA ALA A 673 -24.81 13.36 -34.34
C ALA A 673 -23.97 13.55 -35.61
N GLY A 674 -24.59 14.13 -36.65
CA GLY A 674 -23.91 14.47 -37.90
C GLY A 674 -23.78 13.32 -38.90
N GLY A 675 -24.31 12.13 -38.57
CA GLY A 675 -24.19 10.94 -39.42
C GLY A 675 -25.08 9.77 -39.02
N LYS A 676 -24.86 8.64 -39.69
CA LYS A 676 -25.49 7.34 -39.43
C LYS A 676 -24.44 6.25 -39.35
N VAL A 677 -24.64 5.32 -38.42
CA VAL A 677 -23.78 4.15 -38.20
C VAL A 677 -24.62 2.89 -38.26
N GLU A 678 -24.22 1.97 -39.12
CA GLU A 678 -24.84 0.66 -39.26
C GLU A 678 -23.86 -0.42 -38.76
N PHE A 679 -24.36 -1.36 -37.97
CA PHE A 679 -23.59 -2.49 -37.48
C PHE A 679 -24.38 -3.80 -37.61
N ASP A 680 -23.68 -4.93 -37.63
CA ASP A 680 -24.23 -6.28 -37.72
C ASP A 680 -23.92 -7.02 -36.41
N SER A 681 -24.92 -7.12 -35.54
CA SER A 681 -24.74 -7.76 -34.23
C SER A 681 -24.47 -9.27 -34.28
N SER A 682 -24.71 -9.91 -35.44
CA SER A 682 -24.44 -11.35 -35.63
C SER A 682 -22.95 -11.64 -35.85
N LYS A 683 -22.14 -10.61 -36.14
CA LYS A 683 -20.69 -10.74 -36.34
C LYS A 683 -19.91 -10.74 -35.03
N PRO A 684 -18.69 -11.34 -35.01
CA PRO A 684 -17.78 -11.25 -33.88
C PRO A 684 -17.46 -9.80 -33.51
N ALA A 685 -17.24 -9.52 -32.21
CA ALA A 685 -16.77 -8.21 -31.77
C ALA A 685 -15.45 -7.84 -32.48
N GLY A 686 -15.33 -6.60 -32.95
CA GLY A 686 -14.22 -6.15 -33.80
C GLY A 686 -14.49 -6.25 -35.30
N GLU A 687 -15.60 -6.87 -35.72
CA GLU A 687 -16.03 -6.98 -37.12
C GLU A 687 -17.50 -6.56 -37.33
N ARG A 688 -18.07 -5.81 -36.38
CA ARG A 688 -19.51 -5.49 -36.35
C ARG A 688 -19.88 -4.30 -37.21
N VAL A 689 -18.99 -3.32 -37.41
CA VAL A 689 -19.31 -2.10 -38.14
C VAL A 689 -19.50 -2.42 -39.63
N VAL A 690 -20.68 -2.08 -40.16
CA VAL A 690 -21.05 -2.28 -41.58
C VAL A 690 -20.80 -1.00 -42.37
N SER A 691 -21.29 0.14 -41.90
CA SER A 691 -21.08 1.43 -42.55
C SER A 691 -21.07 2.58 -41.54
N ILE A 692 -20.27 3.61 -41.83
CA ILE A 692 -20.30 4.89 -41.12
C ILE A 692 -20.46 5.95 -42.20
N LYS A 693 -21.50 6.77 -42.09
CA LYS A 693 -21.81 7.84 -43.02
C LYS A 693 -21.98 9.15 -42.27
N TYR A 694 -21.52 10.25 -42.84
CA TYR A 694 -21.74 11.60 -42.31
C TYR A 694 -22.49 12.46 -43.32
N PHE A 695 -23.14 13.53 -42.86
CA PHE A 695 -23.77 14.50 -43.76
C PHE A 695 -22.71 15.42 -44.37
N GLY A 696 -22.55 15.33 -45.70
CA GLY A 696 -21.73 16.25 -46.47
C GLY A 696 -22.31 17.66 -46.51
N ALA A 697 -21.55 18.61 -47.06
CA ALA A 697 -21.96 20.01 -47.16
C ALA A 697 -23.25 20.23 -47.99
N ASP A 698 -23.60 19.29 -48.87
CA ASP A 698 -24.84 19.29 -49.65
C ASP A 698 -26.03 18.62 -48.94
N GLY A 699 -25.85 18.23 -47.67
CA GLY A 699 -26.85 17.57 -46.84
C GLY A 699 -27.05 16.08 -47.17
N LYS A 700 -26.25 15.48 -48.06
CA LYS A 700 -26.35 14.05 -48.38
C LYS A 700 -25.40 13.22 -47.53
N LEU A 701 -25.76 11.97 -47.29
CA LEU A 701 -24.89 11.02 -46.61
C LEU A 701 -23.72 10.62 -47.50
N VAL A 702 -22.52 10.71 -46.94
CA VAL A 702 -21.25 10.34 -47.56
C VAL A 702 -20.58 9.27 -46.70
N ASP A 703 -20.10 8.19 -47.33
CA ASP A 703 -19.36 7.14 -46.63
C ASP A 703 -18.02 7.66 -46.09
N VAL A 704 -17.74 7.33 -44.83
CA VAL A 704 -16.41 7.47 -44.23
C VAL A 704 -15.47 6.50 -44.93
N LYS A 705 -14.29 6.99 -45.32
CA LYS A 705 -13.26 6.20 -46.00
C LYS A 705 -12.07 6.00 -45.07
N ASP A 706 -11.62 4.76 -44.94
CA ASP A 706 -10.54 4.37 -44.03
C ASP A 706 -9.26 5.21 -44.19
N THR A 707 -8.93 5.63 -45.42
CA THR A 707 -7.70 6.35 -45.76
C THR A 707 -7.77 7.87 -45.58
N GLU A 708 -8.96 8.42 -45.32
CA GLU A 708 -9.16 9.86 -45.20
C GLU A 708 -9.15 10.29 -43.73
N THR A 709 -8.82 11.56 -43.50
CA THR A 709 -8.81 12.16 -42.17
C THR A 709 -10.03 13.07 -42.00
N TYR A 710 -10.63 13.02 -40.83
CA TYR A 710 -11.82 13.75 -40.44
C TYR A 710 -11.61 14.49 -39.12
N VAL A 711 -12.47 15.46 -38.83
CA VAL A 711 -12.54 16.08 -37.52
C VAL A 711 -13.87 15.67 -36.86
N ILE A 712 -13.81 15.17 -35.64
CA ILE A 712 -15.00 14.84 -34.83
C ILE A 712 -14.97 15.64 -33.52
N ALA A 713 -16.10 15.69 -32.83
CA ALA A 713 -16.19 16.17 -31.46
C ALA A 713 -16.55 15.04 -30.49
N THR A 714 -16.03 15.09 -29.26
CA THR A 714 -16.42 14.20 -28.16
C THR A 714 -16.18 14.86 -26.81
N ASN A 715 -16.54 14.24 -25.70
CA ASN A 715 -16.19 14.76 -24.36
C ASN A 715 -14.72 14.44 -24.02
N ALA A 716 -14.07 15.29 -23.23
CA ALA A 716 -12.65 15.16 -22.91
C ALA A 716 -12.29 13.82 -22.25
N PHE A 717 -13.16 13.25 -21.40
CA PHE A 717 -12.95 11.91 -20.83
C PHE A 717 -12.77 10.84 -21.92
N THR A 718 -13.67 10.83 -22.90
CA THR A 718 -13.62 9.85 -23.99
C THR A 718 -12.46 10.16 -24.94
N ALA A 719 -12.20 11.45 -25.21
CA ALA A 719 -11.06 11.88 -26.03
C ALA A 719 -9.70 11.42 -25.46
N LYS A 720 -9.55 11.42 -24.13
CA LYS A 720 -8.36 10.94 -23.40
C LYS A 720 -8.26 9.40 -23.33
N GLY A 721 -9.23 8.67 -23.88
CA GLY A 721 -9.23 7.19 -23.90
C GLY A 721 -10.10 6.51 -22.85
N GLY A 722 -10.92 7.27 -22.10
CA GLY A 722 -11.91 6.73 -21.17
C GLY A 722 -12.79 5.66 -21.82
N ASP A 723 -13.38 4.75 -21.04
CA ASP A 723 -14.18 3.61 -21.54
C ASP A 723 -13.44 2.63 -22.50
N SER A 724 -12.10 2.54 -22.39
CA SER A 724 -11.22 1.72 -23.22
C SER A 724 -11.14 2.19 -24.68
N TYR A 725 -11.27 3.49 -24.92
CA TYR A 725 -11.06 4.09 -26.24
C TYR A 725 -9.57 4.28 -26.53
N ASP A 726 -8.80 3.18 -26.53
CA ASP A 726 -7.33 3.19 -26.76
C ASP A 726 -6.95 3.86 -28.09
N VAL A 727 -7.86 3.83 -29.07
CA VAL A 727 -7.69 4.54 -30.34
C VAL A 727 -7.71 6.07 -30.15
N PHE A 728 -8.60 6.59 -29.30
CA PHE A 728 -8.66 8.00 -28.95
C PHE A 728 -7.49 8.39 -28.06
N GLU A 729 -7.11 7.55 -27.10
CA GLU A 729 -5.92 7.75 -26.27
C GLU A 729 -4.65 7.95 -27.13
N LYS A 730 -4.46 7.12 -28.16
CA LYS A 730 -3.33 7.26 -29.09
C LYS A 730 -3.35 8.58 -29.85
N ILE A 731 -4.53 9.05 -30.26
CA ILE A 731 -4.70 10.31 -30.98
C ILE A 731 -4.46 11.49 -30.02
N TYR A 732 -4.96 11.41 -28.79
CA TYR A 732 -4.71 12.38 -27.72
C TYR A 732 -3.22 12.51 -27.44
N LYS A 733 -2.52 11.39 -27.19
CA LYS A 733 -1.05 11.36 -26.97
C LYS A 733 -0.25 11.84 -28.19
N ALA A 734 -0.83 11.79 -29.39
CA ALA A 734 -0.22 12.35 -30.59
C ALA A 734 -0.45 13.86 -30.76
N GLY A 735 -1.08 14.54 -29.79
CA GLY A 735 -1.36 15.98 -29.83
C GLY A 735 -2.41 16.38 -30.86
N LYS A 736 -3.30 15.46 -31.24
CA LYS A 736 -4.33 15.66 -32.27
C LYS A 736 -5.73 15.91 -31.72
N VAL A 737 -5.81 16.20 -30.42
CA VAL A 737 -7.04 16.58 -29.72
C VAL A 737 -6.89 18.02 -29.26
N THR A 738 -7.94 18.81 -29.46
CA THR A 738 -8.05 20.16 -28.91
C THR A 738 -9.25 20.18 -27.98
N ASP A 739 -8.99 20.35 -26.70
CA ASP A 739 -10.03 20.65 -25.72
C ASP A 739 -10.49 22.09 -25.93
N LEU A 740 -11.80 22.30 -26.10
CA LEU A 740 -12.36 23.64 -26.27
C LEU A 740 -12.66 24.34 -24.94
N GLY A 741 -12.51 23.64 -23.80
CA GLY A 741 -12.80 24.16 -22.46
C GLY A 741 -14.29 24.41 -22.19
N LEU A 742 -15.17 23.96 -23.09
CA LEU A 742 -16.61 24.23 -23.02
C LEU A 742 -17.31 23.15 -22.18
N SER A 743 -17.91 23.56 -21.07
CA SER A 743 -18.66 22.67 -20.16
C SER A 743 -19.75 21.89 -20.89
N ASP A 744 -19.79 20.58 -20.64
CA ASP A 744 -20.73 19.63 -21.24
C ASP A 744 -22.18 19.93 -20.85
N TRP A 745 -22.45 20.24 -19.58
CA TRP A 745 -23.79 20.59 -19.10
C TRP A 745 -24.24 21.96 -19.62
N GLU A 746 -23.35 22.95 -19.72
CA GLU A 746 -23.71 24.26 -20.29
C GLU A 746 -24.04 24.13 -21.78
N ASN A 747 -23.27 23.31 -22.50
CA ASN A 747 -23.52 23.00 -23.89
C ASN A 747 -24.87 22.27 -24.09
N LEU A 748 -25.21 21.34 -23.18
CA LEU A 748 -26.53 20.70 -23.17
C LEU A 748 -27.66 21.70 -22.87
N ARG A 749 -27.45 22.63 -21.92
CA ARG A 749 -28.41 23.71 -21.64
C ARG A 749 -28.65 24.57 -22.87
N GLU A 750 -27.58 25.07 -23.50
CA GLU A 750 -27.66 25.88 -24.73
C GLU A 750 -28.39 25.11 -25.85
N GLN A 751 -28.13 23.81 -25.96
CA GLN A 751 -28.82 22.97 -26.92
C GLN A 751 -30.33 22.91 -26.64
N PHE A 752 -30.74 22.66 -25.39
CA PHE A 752 -32.15 22.70 -25.03
C PHE A 752 -32.80 24.05 -25.33
N GLU A 753 -32.14 25.14 -24.97
CA GLU A 753 -32.61 26.52 -25.20
C GLU A 753 -32.72 26.84 -26.71
N SER A 754 -31.93 26.19 -27.55
CA SER A 754 -31.96 26.38 -29.01
C SER A 754 -33.07 25.60 -29.73
N LEU A 755 -33.70 24.64 -29.05
CA LEU A 755 -34.72 23.78 -29.66
C LEU A 755 -36.10 24.45 -29.61
N ASP A 756 -36.71 24.64 -30.79
CA ASP A 756 -38.11 25.07 -30.89
C ASP A 756 -39.07 24.04 -30.27
N LYS A 757 -38.71 22.75 -30.36
CA LYS A 757 -39.46 21.62 -29.80
C LYS A 757 -38.53 20.47 -29.45
N ILE A 758 -38.74 19.87 -28.29
CA ILE A 758 -38.01 18.68 -27.85
C ILE A 758 -38.38 17.47 -28.75
N PRO A 759 -37.40 16.78 -29.35
CA PRO A 759 -37.64 15.55 -30.11
C PRO A 759 -38.33 14.48 -29.25
N THR A 760 -39.28 13.75 -29.84
CA THR A 760 -40.06 12.73 -29.11
C THR A 760 -39.81 11.30 -29.60
N GLU A 761 -38.95 11.12 -30.59
CA GLU A 761 -38.64 9.84 -31.24
C GLU A 761 -37.14 9.79 -31.58
N ILE A 762 -36.59 8.57 -31.68
CA ILE A 762 -35.24 8.35 -32.21
C ILE A 762 -35.25 8.44 -33.75
N GLU A 763 -34.09 8.68 -34.36
CA GLU A 763 -34.00 9.00 -35.80
C GLU A 763 -33.34 7.88 -36.62
N GLY A 764 -32.91 6.80 -35.96
CA GLY A 764 -32.17 5.71 -36.61
C GLY A 764 -30.81 6.19 -37.07
N ARG A 765 -30.10 6.88 -36.18
CA ARG A 765 -28.68 7.24 -36.30
C ARG A 765 -27.77 6.04 -36.06
N ILE A 766 -28.22 5.07 -35.25
CA ILE A 766 -27.47 3.83 -34.97
C ILE A 766 -28.39 2.63 -35.24
N VAL A 767 -28.03 1.80 -36.23
CA VAL A 767 -28.91 0.72 -36.73
C VAL A 767 -28.20 -0.63 -36.72
N ASP A 768 -28.82 -1.63 -36.09
CA ASP A 768 -28.44 -3.04 -36.21
C ASP A 768 -29.12 -3.65 -37.44
N VAL A 769 -28.36 -3.93 -38.51
CA VAL A 769 -28.91 -4.41 -39.79
C VAL A 769 -29.44 -5.86 -39.74
N LYS A 770 -29.32 -6.53 -38.59
CA LYS A 770 -29.88 -7.88 -38.37
C LYS A 770 -31.22 -7.91 -37.66
N LYS A 771 -31.70 -6.78 -37.18
CA LYS A 771 -32.97 -6.69 -36.46
C LYS A 771 -34.13 -6.19 -37.30
#